data_AF-A0A1X4IQ21-F1
#
_entry.id   AF-A0A1X4IQ21-F1
#
_cell.length_a   1.000
_cell.length_b   1.000
_cell.length_c   1.000
_cell.angle_alpha   90.00
_cell.angle_beta   90.00
_cell.angle_gamma   90.00
#
_symmetry.space_group_name_H-M   'P 1'
#
loop_
_entity.id
_entity.type
_entity.pdbx_description
1 polymer ?
#
loop_
_entity_poly.entity_id
_entity_poly.type
_entity_poly.pdbx_seq_one_letter_code
_entity_poly.pdbx_strand_id
1 'polypeptide(L)'
;MSEEDHTTEEDHSTHDEYDVHDMPIYTLETADGTLDPAFPSPQEAVNSADSGAIPDDTDVIALDWASTWGTSGAITFAFSTHADQYLSFFEINFGIEIPYSNYDEPDSLILANAQAQRVFRDAISKWGALIAVEITEEVPTTDTDILIAGSTEPSTAWAYAPGLQPLNGDIWINFDATKGSGSSLLFDKLVNDTQTYVGSYEYLVAMHEFGHSLGLKHPHQINSSNPALSLEFDSLEYTVMSYRSYIGDASAGSYSVEAWGYPQSMMILDIAQIQATYGANYATESGDTLYQFDTATGAMSINGVLVETPGANRVFRTIWDGGGTDTLDLSNYTTDLVINLTPGTGTDLDVGGLSQRSALGRDTYDLDGDGDKSEWVYASYHLYMSLLYEDNAASLIENAVGGSGNDVIIGNDANNLLQGGLGADTLTLGLGSDTVQGTLAELDGDTISDFATEDRILVEGSVLSLAMVAFDKVAGTVLIDADADADGSADAVVSVGFETPDTPMALTAYADFSVIGAAEDGVIGMTMSNDLFYSSSTEDLLVFGNDGNDTLSGGSGNDTLVGGNEADYLLGGDGDDVLIGGVGGDVFVGGAGADHFVIHLSDVQGGGLTDKIRDFDTSEDVLEFRQFNAQSMSELELYDYPNVGVVLRVDGYTMLVQEAVLGELTEANFLFSDEAYAVADTYETTEFILTSGADRWKTQDNNDATVYAGAGADLLESGGGNDFLYSGDDNDAIFGGAGDDYLDGGTGSDYLTGGAGADIFVFRASDVDNATGLTGDIVRDFTVGEDVIEMSGFGFTSIDDLQFFKFSNNTFVYINMEQTILLEGIPDA
;
A
#
# COMPACT_ATOMS: atom_id res chain seq x y z
N MET A 1 57.07 50.11 -26.65
CA MET A 1 55.61 50.31 -26.67
C MET A 1 55.00 49.24 -27.54
N SER A 2 54.62 48.14 -26.90
CA SER A 2 53.32 47.46 -27.02
C SER A 2 53.44 46.24 -26.10
N GLU A 3 52.81 46.36 -24.93
CA GLU A 3 52.54 45.23 -24.04
C GLU A 3 51.50 44.34 -24.71
N GLU A 4 51.82 43.06 -24.83
CA GLU A 4 50.85 41.97 -24.92
C GLU A 4 51.08 41.15 -23.65
N ASP A 5 50.01 41.03 -22.87
CA ASP A 5 49.96 40.42 -21.55
C ASP A 5 49.90 38.90 -21.71
N HIS A 6 50.80 38.21 -21.02
CA HIS A 6 50.84 36.77 -20.88
C HIS A 6 50.39 36.42 -19.47
N THR A 7 49.22 35.79 -19.33
CA THR A 7 48.88 34.98 -18.15
C THR A 7 48.23 33.67 -18.61
N THR A 8 49.09 32.73 -18.98
CA THR A 8 48.81 31.30 -18.83
C THR A 8 49.52 30.87 -17.55
N GLU A 9 48.76 30.48 -16.52
CA GLU A 9 49.34 29.78 -15.37
C GLU A 9 49.77 28.39 -15.82
N GLU A 10 51.04 28.08 -15.55
CA GLU A 10 51.67 26.78 -15.76
C GLU A 10 51.37 25.87 -14.57
N ASP A 11 50.74 24.74 -14.86
CA ASP A 11 51.15 23.37 -14.49
C ASP A 11 51.94 23.19 -13.17
N HIS A 12 51.24 22.66 -12.15
CA HIS A 12 51.81 21.92 -11.04
C HIS A 12 51.19 20.50 -10.94
N SER A 13 51.73 19.58 -11.73
CA SER A 13 52.00 18.16 -11.41
C SER A 13 50.88 17.27 -10.82
N THR A 14 50.26 16.45 -11.69
CA THR A 14 49.78 15.06 -11.40
C THR A 14 48.87 14.81 -10.17
N HIS A 15 48.41 15.83 -9.45
CA HIS A 15 47.59 15.72 -8.23
C HIS A 15 46.13 16.18 -8.43
N ASP A 16 45.79 16.75 -9.59
CA ASP A 16 44.45 17.24 -9.95
C ASP A 16 43.37 16.15 -10.13
N GLU A 17 43.67 14.86 -9.89
CA GLU A 17 42.67 13.79 -10.05
C GLU A 17 41.79 13.55 -8.80
N TYR A 18 42.08 14.20 -7.66
CA TYR A 18 41.37 13.98 -6.38
C TYR A 18 41.02 15.27 -5.62
N ASP A 19 41.29 16.44 -6.20
CA ASP A 19 41.07 17.74 -5.57
C ASP A 19 39.74 18.36 -6.07
N VAL A 20 38.88 18.75 -5.13
CA VAL A 20 37.59 19.35 -5.42
C VAL A 20 37.58 20.76 -4.83
N HIS A 21 37.91 21.74 -5.67
CA HIS A 21 38.00 23.12 -5.22
C HIS A 21 36.64 23.82 -5.11
N ASP A 22 36.47 24.44 -3.94
CA ASP A 22 35.70 25.64 -3.61
C ASP A 22 34.18 25.64 -3.84
N MET A 23 33.43 25.47 -2.74
CA MET A 23 32.01 25.83 -2.63
C MET A 23 31.81 27.35 -2.79
N PRO A 24 30.87 27.79 -3.62
CA PRO A 24 30.76 29.21 -3.95
C PRO A 24 30.20 30.04 -2.79
N ILE A 25 30.88 31.15 -2.50
CA ILE A 25 30.51 32.12 -1.47
C ILE A 25 29.26 32.90 -1.93
N TYR A 26 28.23 33.05 -1.08
CA TYR A 26 27.70 34.36 -0.58
C TYR A 26 26.29 34.25 0.03
N THR A 27 26.06 35.05 1.08
CA THR A 27 24.78 35.25 1.79
C THR A 27 24.14 36.59 1.42
N LEU A 28 22.83 36.65 1.20
CA LEU A 28 22.06 37.90 1.26
C LEU A 28 22.07 38.44 2.70
N GLU A 29 23.21 38.98 3.14
CA GLU A 29 23.33 39.74 4.38
C GLU A 29 23.10 41.22 4.09
N THR A 30 22.27 41.87 4.90
CA THR A 30 22.28 43.34 4.94
C THR A 30 23.63 43.80 5.51
N ALA A 31 24.06 45.01 5.13
CA ALA A 31 25.37 45.57 5.47
C ALA A 31 25.68 45.71 6.99
N ASP A 32 24.73 45.36 7.87
CA ASP A 32 24.86 45.34 9.32
C ASP A 32 25.00 43.92 9.92
N GLY A 33 25.13 42.88 9.08
CA GLY A 33 25.28 41.49 9.53
C GLY A 33 24.00 40.88 10.09
N THR A 34 22.84 41.46 9.75
CA THR A 34 21.54 40.82 10.00
C THR A 34 21.10 40.05 8.76
N LEU A 35 20.49 38.88 8.99
CA LEU A 35 19.85 38.08 7.94
C LEU A 35 18.71 38.90 7.34
N ASP A 36 18.63 39.01 6.00
CA ASP A 36 17.61 39.81 5.33
C ASP A 36 16.19 39.38 5.80
N PRO A 37 15.44 40.26 6.49
CA PRO A 37 14.16 39.88 7.09
C PRO A 37 12.97 40.03 6.12
N ALA A 38 13.20 40.40 4.85
CA ALA A 38 12.12 40.73 3.93
C ALA A 38 11.71 39.54 3.04
N PHE A 39 10.73 38.78 3.52
CA PHE A 39 9.94 37.87 2.67
C PHE A 39 9.31 38.67 1.52
N PRO A 40 9.46 38.22 0.26
CA PRO A 40 8.74 38.80 -0.86
C PRO A 40 7.24 38.54 -0.68
N SER A 41 6.41 39.50 -1.05
CA SER A 41 4.98 39.23 -1.18
C SER A 41 4.73 38.25 -2.34
N PRO A 42 3.73 37.35 -2.26
CA PRO A 42 3.45 36.27 -3.23
C PRO A 42 3.08 36.68 -4.66
N GLN A 43 3.36 37.90 -5.11
CA GLN A 43 2.73 38.44 -6.31
C GLN A 43 3.39 38.04 -7.63
N GLU A 44 4.63 37.56 -7.60
CA GLU A 44 5.49 37.24 -8.76
C GLU A 44 6.48 36.14 -8.30
N ALA A 45 6.14 34.88 -8.57
CA ALA A 45 6.88 33.69 -8.12
C ALA A 45 7.05 32.71 -9.28
N VAL A 46 8.28 32.25 -9.49
CA VAL A 46 8.66 31.28 -10.51
C VAL A 46 8.99 29.96 -9.80
N ASN A 47 8.44 28.86 -10.29
CA ASN A 47 8.86 27.53 -9.82
C ASN A 47 10.15 27.11 -10.54
N SER A 48 10.98 26.29 -9.90
CA SER A 48 12.05 25.60 -10.60
C SER A 48 11.51 24.85 -11.82
N ALA A 49 12.33 24.68 -12.85
CA ALA A 49 11.91 24.13 -14.14
C ALA A 49 11.80 22.59 -14.13
N ASP A 50 11.27 22.03 -13.04
CA ASP A 50 11.11 20.60 -12.83
C ASP A 50 10.15 19.98 -13.85
N SER A 51 10.56 18.85 -14.39
CA SER A 51 9.80 18.09 -15.37
C SER A 51 8.87 17.05 -14.72
N GLY A 52 9.08 16.75 -13.43
CA GLY A 52 8.49 15.59 -12.76
C GLY A 52 9.11 14.25 -13.17
N ALA A 53 10.27 14.26 -13.83
CA ALA A 53 11.00 13.03 -14.15
C ALA A 53 11.65 12.43 -12.90
N ILE A 54 11.64 11.10 -12.81
CA ILE A 54 12.30 10.36 -11.73
C ILE A 54 13.75 10.05 -12.17
N PRO A 55 14.78 10.32 -11.34
CA PRO A 55 16.15 9.99 -11.69
C PRO A 55 16.38 8.48 -11.90
N ASP A 56 17.24 8.12 -12.86
CA ASP A 56 17.59 6.72 -13.14
C ASP A 56 19.01 6.34 -12.68
N ASP A 57 19.39 5.06 -12.84
CA ASP A 57 20.73 4.56 -12.45
C ASP A 57 21.90 5.35 -13.06
N THR A 58 21.71 5.93 -14.24
CA THR A 58 22.70 6.79 -14.91
C THR A 58 22.90 8.10 -14.17
N ASP A 59 21.81 8.65 -13.62
CA ASP A 59 21.84 9.86 -12.81
C ASP A 59 22.47 9.57 -11.43
N VAL A 60 22.15 8.42 -10.84
CA VAL A 60 22.77 7.96 -9.58
C VAL A 60 24.28 7.83 -9.74
N ILE A 61 24.75 7.03 -10.71
CA ILE A 61 26.20 6.80 -10.92
C ILE A 61 26.95 8.06 -11.37
N ALA A 62 26.24 9.08 -11.87
CA ALA A 62 26.85 10.37 -12.19
C ALA A 62 27.31 11.13 -10.94
N LEU A 63 26.95 10.74 -9.72
CA LEU A 63 27.52 11.30 -8.49
C LEU A 63 28.71 10.51 -7.95
N ASP A 64 29.07 9.37 -8.55
CA ASP A 64 30.16 8.53 -8.06
C ASP A 64 31.56 9.06 -8.48
N TRP A 65 32.45 9.27 -7.50
CA TRP A 65 33.87 9.57 -7.74
C TRP A 65 34.65 8.34 -8.23
N ALA A 66 34.07 7.14 -8.15
CA ALA A 66 34.71 5.84 -8.35
C ALA A 66 35.87 5.58 -7.37
N SER A 67 35.81 6.20 -6.20
CA SER A 67 36.73 5.99 -5.08
C SER A 67 35.96 5.89 -3.78
N THR A 68 36.22 4.83 -3.00
CA THR A 68 35.40 4.46 -1.84
C THR A 68 36.27 3.93 -0.70
N TRP A 69 35.77 4.03 0.52
CA TRP A 69 36.32 3.30 1.66
C TRP A 69 35.97 1.81 1.57
N GLY A 70 36.74 0.96 2.24
CA GLY A 70 36.43 -0.47 2.30
C GLY A 70 35.19 -0.76 3.15
N THR A 71 34.34 -1.69 2.72
CA THR A 71 33.08 -2.04 3.41
C THR A 71 33.22 -3.06 4.55
N SER A 72 34.43 -3.55 4.82
CA SER A 72 34.68 -4.61 5.81
C SER A 72 34.93 -4.12 7.25
N GLY A 73 34.84 -2.82 7.50
CA GLY A 73 35.08 -2.18 8.80
C GLY A 73 34.40 -0.82 8.88
N ALA A 74 34.43 -0.19 10.05
CA ALA A 74 33.87 1.15 10.24
C ALA A 74 34.75 2.20 9.54
N ILE A 75 34.11 3.23 8.99
CA ILE A 75 34.77 4.45 8.53
C ILE A 75 34.98 5.33 9.75
N THR A 76 36.23 5.72 10.02
CA THR A 76 36.59 6.51 11.20
C THR A 76 36.73 7.98 10.86
N PHE A 77 36.15 8.85 11.69
CA PHE A 77 36.37 10.30 11.57
C PHE A 77 36.84 10.89 12.89
N ALA A 78 37.55 12.00 12.82
CA ALA A 78 37.91 12.77 14.01
C ALA A 78 38.15 14.25 13.69
N PHE A 79 37.94 15.11 14.69
CA PHE A 79 38.38 16.51 14.62
C PHE A 79 39.85 16.61 15.00
N SER A 80 40.66 17.22 14.13
CA SER A 80 42.08 17.39 14.41
C SER A 80 42.31 18.22 15.69
N THR A 81 43.36 17.85 16.42
CA THR A 81 43.82 18.54 17.64
C THR A 81 45.22 19.12 17.49
N HIS A 82 46.01 18.59 16.54
CA HIS A 82 47.40 18.95 16.31
C HIS A 82 47.78 18.69 14.85
N ALA A 83 48.74 19.45 14.32
CA ALA A 83 49.18 19.33 12.93
C ALA A 83 50.02 18.08 12.63
N ASP A 84 50.49 17.36 13.65
CA ASP A 84 51.26 16.11 13.49
C ASP A 84 50.37 14.88 13.22
N GLN A 85 49.05 15.07 13.14
CA GLN A 85 48.07 14.05 12.77
C GLN A 85 47.94 13.89 11.26
N TYR A 86 48.44 14.89 10.54
CA TYR A 86 48.46 15.00 9.10
C TYR A 86 49.84 14.60 8.56
N LEU A 87 49.91 13.49 7.81
CA LEU A 87 51.16 12.96 7.29
C LEU A 87 51.48 13.53 5.91
N SER A 88 52.71 14.02 5.70
CA SER A 88 53.13 14.45 4.36
C SER A 88 53.48 13.27 3.44
N PHE A 89 53.33 13.46 2.13
CA PHE A 89 53.77 12.51 1.10
C PHE A 89 55.24 12.08 1.29
N PHE A 90 56.09 12.98 1.77
CA PHE A 90 57.51 12.73 1.99
C PHE A 90 57.80 11.86 3.21
N GLU A 91 56.96 11.94 4.24
CA GLU A 91 57.09 11.17 5.46
C GLU A 91 56.84 9.68 5.21
N ILE A 92 55.79 9.36 4.46
CA ILE A 92 55.42 7.98 4.14
C ILE A 92 56.33 7.37 3.08
N ASN A 93 56.66 8.11 2.01
CA ASN A 93 57.42 7.53 0.89
C ASN A 93 58.93 7.53 1.10
N PHE A 94 59.46 8.42 1.96
CA PHE A 94 60.90 8.57 2.15
C PHE A 94 61.36 8.49 3.61
N GLY A 95 60.45 8.32 4.58
CA GLY A 95 60.78 8.27 6.00
C GLY A 95 61.40 9.57 6.52
N ILE A 96 61.11 10.69 5.85
CA ILE A 96 61.56 12.02 6.24
C ILE A 96 60.41 12.66 7.02
N GLU A 97 60.55 12.72 8.33
CA GLU A 97 59.61 13.40 9.23
C GLU A 97 59.51 14.87 8.82
N ILE A 98 58.44 15.22 8.10
CA ILE A 98 58.08 16.60 7.75
C ILE A 98 56.64 16.76 8.25
N PRO A 99 56.46 17.12 9.54
CA PRO A 99 55.14 17.46 10.03
C PRO A 99 54.65 18.69 9.27
N TYR A 100 53.47 18.59 8.67
CA TYR A 100 52.78 19.67 7.93
C TYR A 100 53.64 20.34 6.85
N SER A 101 53.46 19.93 5.59
CA SER A 101 54.21 20.50 4.46
C SER A 101 53.25 21.11 3.43
N ASN A 102 53.60 22.31 2.95
CA ASN A 102 52.89 23.13 1.94
C ASN A 102 52.69 22.44 0.56
N TYR A 103 52.85 21.13 0.48
CA TYR A 103 52.77 20.34 -0.75
C TYR A 103 51.45 19.58 -0.86
N ASP A 104 50.86 19.15 0.26
CA ASP A 104 49.68 18.25 0.29
C ASP A 104 48.49 18.83 1.07
N GLU A 105 48.71 19.85 1.92
CA GLU A 105 47.73 20.42 2.85
C GLU A 105 47.89 21.94 2.97
N PRO A 106 46.86 22.69 3.42
CA PRO A 106 46.92 24.15 3.45
C PRO A 106 47.98 24.69 4.43
N ASP A 107 48.37 25.96 4.34
CA ASP A 107 49.52 26.53 5.09
C ASP A 107 49.21 26.89 6.57
N SER A 108 47.99 26.62 7.06
CA SER A 108 47.57 26.92 8.43
C SER A 108 46.54 25.94 8.98
N LEU A 109 46.82 25.38 10.16
CA LEU A 109 45.87 24.58 10.93
C LEU A 109 45.12 25.46 11.92
N ILE A 110 43.80 25.47 11.83
CA ILE A 110 42.87 26.05 12.79
C ILE A 110 42.01 24.91 13.35
N LEU A 111 41.93 24.80 14.67
CA LEU A 111 41.11 23.76 15.28
C LEU A 111 39.63 24.09 15.12
N ALA A 112 38.83 23.10 14.70
CA ALA A 112 37.38 23.26 14.59
C ALA A 112 36.77 23.67 15.95
N ASN A 113 36.03 24.79 15.95
CA ASN A 113 35.37 25.28 17.14
C ASN A 113 34.22 24.34 17.58
N ALA A 114 33.74 24.48 18.81
CA ALA A 114 32.72 23.57 19.35
C ALA A 114 31.39 23.57 18.57
N GLN A 115 31.06 24.65 17.85
CA GLN A 115 29.85 24.73 17.04
C GLN A 115 30.04 24.02 15.71
N ALA A 116 31.15 24.25 15.00
CA ALA A 116 31.52 23.49 13.80
C ALA A 116 31.51 21.98 14.09
N GLN A 117 32.12 21.55 15.21
CA GLN A 117 32.08 20.14 15.58
C GLN A 117 30.68 19.59 15.85
N ARG A 118 29.74 20.42 16.34
CA ARG A 118 28.34 20.00 16.54
C ARG A 118 27.65 19.80 15.19
N VAL A 119 27.78 20.78 14.29
CA VAL A 119 27.14 20.73 12.96
C VAL A 119 27.66 19.54 12.15
N PHE A 120 28.98 19.31 12.13
CA PHE A 120 29.57 18.17 11.45
C PHE A 120 29.14 16.84 12.07
N ARG A 121 29.13 16.69 13.40
CA ARG A 121 28.66 15.44 14.02
C ARG A 121 27.23 15.11 13.63
N ASP A 122 26.36 16.12 13.59
CA ASP A 122 24.97 15.93 13.20
C ASP A 122 24.86 15.51 11.72
N ALA A 123 25.49 16.26 10.81
CA ALA A 123 25.53 15.91 9.38
C ALA A 123 26.10 14.51 9.12
N ILE A 124 27.17 14.12 9.82
CA ILE A 124 27.79 12.79 9.74
C ILE A 124 26.85 11.71 10.26
N SER A 125 26.11 11.99 11.34
CA SER A 125 25.12 11.03 11.84
C SER A 125 24.00 10.78 10.83
N LYS A 126 23.60 11.79 10.04
CA LYS A 126 22.64 11.63 8.95
C LYS A 126 23.19 10.76 7.83
N TRP A 127 24.46 10.91 7.45
CA TRP A 127 25.11 9.98 6.50
C TRP A 127 25.13 8.54 7.03
N GLY A 128 25.49 8.34 8.30
CA GLY A 128 25.51 7.00 8.93
C GLY A 128 24.13 6.34 9.04
N ALA A 129 23.06 7.13 9.10
CA ALA A 129 21.68 6.61 9.07
C ALA A 129 21.27 6.09 7.67
N LEU A 130 22.00 6.40 6.60
CA LEU A 130 21.64 5.97 5.25
C LEU A 130 22.34 4.69 4.83
N ILE A 131 23.52 4.37 5.41
CA ILE A 131 24.42 3.33 4.91
C ILE A 131 24.67 2.16 5.87
N ALA A 132 24.86 0.97 5.32
CA ALA A 132 25.11 -0.25 6.09
C ALA A 132 26.49 -0.29 6.78
N VAL A 133 27.40 0.62 6.42
CA VAL A 133 28.73 0.75 7.02
C VAL A 133 28.68 1.73 8.20
N GLU A 134 29.20 1.31 9.35
CA GLU A 134 29.27 2.18 10.52
C GLU A 134 30.25 3.36 10.31
N ILE A 135 29.82 4.56 10.70
CA ILE A 135 30.68 5.75 10.76
C ILE A 135 30.92 6.08 12.24
N THR A 136 32.18 6.08 12.67
CA THR A 136 32.54 6.20 14.09
C THR A 136 33.48 7.36 14.36
N GLU A 137 33.14 8.20 15.35
CA GLU A 137 34.05 9.22 15.86
C GLU A 137 35.12 8.58 16.75
N GLU A 138 36.39 8.82 16.46
CA GLU A 138 37.52 8.31 17.25
C GLU A 138 38.43 9.43 17.78
N VAL A 139 39.43 9.03 18.58
CA VAL A 139 40.52 9.94 18.94
C VAL A 139 41.41 10.11 17.70
N PRO A 140 41.70 11.35 17.26
CA PRO A 140 42.42 11.58 16.01
C PRO A 140 43.83 11.00 16.04
N THR A 141 44.16 10.19 15.02
CA THR A 141 45.49 9.64 14.77
C THR A 141 45.84 9.79 13.29
N THR A 142 47.06 9.41 12.91
CA THR A 142 47.47 9.36 11.49
C THR A 142 46.82 8.25 10.69
N ASP A 143 46.14 7.31 11.36
CA ASP A 143 45.43 6.18 10.74
C ASP A 143 43.90 6.45 10.66
N THR A 144 43.43 7.63 11.08
CA THR A 144 42.02 8.01 10.98
C THR A 144 41.65 8.25 9.51
N ASP A 145 40.53 7.71 9.04
CA ASP A 145 40.15 7.78 7.61
C ASP A 145 39.79 9.21 7.18
N ILE A 146 39.11 9.97 8.05
CA ILE A 146 38.64 11.34 7.76
C ILE A 146 39.05 12.28 8.91
N LEU A 147 40.00 13.20 8.67
CA LEU A 147 40.32 14.27 9.62
C LEU A 147 39.66 15.59 9.22
N ILE A 148 38.96 16.20 10.16
CA ILE A 148 38.27 17.47 9.96
C ILE A 148 39.00 18.59 10.69
N ALA A 149 39.40 19.62 9.95
CA ALA A 149 40.06 20.79 10.50
C ALA A 149 39.72 22.08 9.75
N GLY A 150 40.24 23.17 10.30
CA GLY A 150 40.13 24.50 9.75
C GLY A 150 41.41 25.00 9.10
N SER A 151 41.27 25.91 8.15
CA SER A 151 42.39 26.65 7.56
C SER A 151 41.97 28.06 7.10
N THR A 152 42.93 28.89 6.72
CA THR A 152 42.69 30.17 6.03
C THR A 152 42.74 30.07 4.50
N GLU A 153 43.09 28.91 3.94
CA GLU A 153 43.28 28.75 2.49
C GLU A 153 41.99 28.56 1.68
N PRO A 154 41.06 27.65 2.04
CA PRO A 154 39.82 27.44 1.27
C PRO A 154 39.01 28.71 1.12
N SER A 155 38.28 28.88 0.01
CA SER A 155 37.34 30.01 -0.11
C SER A 155 36.15 29.83 0.84
N THR A 156 35.62 28.60 0.94
CA THR A 156 34.57 28.18 1.87
C THR A 156 34.99 26.91 2.61
N ALA A 157 35.19 25.82 1.89
CA ALA A 157 35.71 24.54 2.35
C ALA A 157 36.14 23.70 1.14
N TRP A 158 36.87 22.62 1.39
CA TRP A 158 37.08 21.53 0.45
C TRP A 158 37.27 20.21 1.21
N ALA A 159 37.14 19.10 0.50
CA ALA A 159 37.38 17.76 0.99
C ALA A 159 38.05 16.90 -0.08
N TYR A 160 38.81 15.91 0.37
CA TYR A 160 39.43 14.93 -0.52
C TYR A 160 38.60 13.66 -0.59
N ALA A 161 38.46 13.12 -1.80
CA ALA A 161 37.80 11.83 -2.01
C ALA A 161 38.50 10.69 -1.23
N PRO A 162 37.83 9.56 -0.97
CA PRO A 162 38.45 8.37 -0.39
C PRO A 162 39.68 7.91 -1.17
N GLY A 163 40.60 7.20 -0.53
CA GLY A 163 41.78 6.67 -1.21
C GLY A 163 42.83 6.13 -0.26
N LEU A 164 44.05 5.98 -0.79
CA LEU A 164 45.20 5.38 -0.07
C LEU A 164 46.32 6.39 0.21
N GLN A 165 46.16 7.65 -0.22
CA GLN A 165 47.07 8.73 0.12
C GLN A 165 46.68 9.33 1.48
N PRO A 166 47.61 9.99 2.17
CA PRO A 166 47.39 10.48 3.53
C PRO A 166 46.32 11.57 3.64
N LEU A 167 46.20 12.38 2.59
CA LEU A 167 45.23 13.46 2.47
C LEU A 167 43.81 12.96 2.15
N ASN A 168 43.65 11.71 1.68
CA ASN A 168 42.35 11.21 1.26
C ASN A 168 41.38 11.19 2.45
N GLY A 169 40.16 11.66 2.24
CA GLY A 169 39.15 11.79 3.30
C GLY A 169 39.19 13.11 4.05
N ASP A 170 40.31 13.83 4.08
CA ASP A 170 40.45 15.01 4.91
C ASP A 170 39.56 16.17 4.45
N ILE A 171 39.02 16.91 5.44
CA ILE A 171 38.12 18.04 5.23
C ILE A 171 38.74 19.31 5.83
N TRP A 172 38.78 20.36 5.01
CA TRP A 172 39.33 21.66 5.37
C TRP A 172 38.29 22.77 5.25
N ILE A 173 38.02 23.44 6.37
CA ILE A 173 37.00 24.49 6.47
C ILE A 173 37.67 25.86 6.57
N ASN A 174 37.14 26.87 5.89
CA ASN A 174 37.64 28.23 6.02
C ASN A 174 37.27 28.86 7.38
N PHE A 175 38.29 29.22 8.16
CA PHE A 175 38.20 30.01 9.39
C PHE A 175 39.02 31.32 9.31
N ASP A 176 39.15 31.91 8.13
CA ASP A 176 39.64 33.28 7.93
C ASP A 176 38.49 34.30 7.92
N ALA A 177 38.40 35.12 8.97
CA ALA A 177 37.40 36.18 9.12
C ALA A 177 37.50 37.30 8.06
N THR A 178 38.57 37.32 7.26
CA THR A 178 38.85 38.34 6.25
C THR A 178 38.57 37.91 4.82
N LYS A 179 38.36 36.62 4.57
CA LYS A 179 38.04 36.07 3.24
C LYS A 179 36.55 35.74 3.04
N GLY A 180 35.76 35.65 4.12
CA GLY A 180 34.30 35.48 4.06
C GLY A 180 33.56 36.77 3.65
N SER A 181 32.35 36.59 3.10
CA SER A 181 31.40 37.63 2.62
C SER A 181 30.95 38.69 3.64
N GLY A 182 31.48 38.70 4.86
CA GLY A 182 31.05 39.62 5.91
C GLY A 182 31.56 39.21 7.28
N SER A 183 32.68 39.80 7.70
CA SER A 183 33.10 40.03 9.10
C SER A 183 33.10 38.88 10.15
N SER A 184 32.80 37.62 9.82
CA SER A 184 32.74 36.49 10.78
C SER A 184 33.15 35.18 10.11
N LEU A 185 33.81 34.28 10.86
CA LEU A 185 34.13 32.91 10.39
C LEU A 185 32.82 32.21 10.01
N LEU A 186 32.84 31.33 8.99
CA LEU A 186 31.67 30.60 8.48
C LEU A 186 30.82 30.02 9.62
N PHE A 187 31.45 29.29 10.52
CA PHE A 187 30.80 28.72 11.70
C PHE A 187 30.80 29.62 12.95
N ASP A 188 31.45 30.80 12.92
CA ASP A 188 31.42 31.76 14.04
C ASP A 188 30.11 32.56 14.09
N LYS A 189 29.38 32.65 12.96
CA LYS A 189 28.01 33.22 12.94
C LYS A 189 27.07 32.45 13.87
N LEU A 190 27.33 31.16 14.07
CA LEU A 190 26.59 30.27 14.94
C LEU A 190 27.08 30.27 16.41
N VAL A 191 28.22 30.92 16.74
CA VAL A 191 28.86 30.82 18.08
C VAL A 191 28.15 31.66 19.15
N ASN A 192 27.36 32.67 18.75
CA ASN A 192 26.54 33.46 19.66
C ASN A 192 25.06 33.10 19.62
N ASP A 193 24.66 32.17 18.77
CA ASP A 193 23.27 31.82 18.57
C ASP A 193 22.92 30.51 19.30
N THR A 194 21.82 30.52 20.03
CA THR A 194 21.17 29.31 20.53
C THR A 194 20.24 28.70 19.48
N GLN A 195 20.15 29.31 18.28
CA GLN A 195 19.36 28.83 17.16
C GLN A 195 19.98 27.57 16.51
N THR A 196 19.07 26.78 15.97
CA THR A 196 19.31 25.65 15.09
C THR A 196 20.09 26.05 13.83
N TYR A 197 20.88 25.12 13.29
CA TYR A 197 21.65 25.26 12.05
C TYR A 197 20.98 24.54 10.87
N VAL A 198 19.89 23.81 11.10
CA VAL A 198 19.17 23.08 10.04
C VAL A 198 18.56 24.07 9.05
N GLY A 199 18.80 23.83 7.76
CA GLY A 199 18.42 24.69 6.66
C GLY A 199 19.38 25.87 6.39
N SER A 200 20.50 25.97 7.11
CA SER A 200 21.52 26.99 6.87
C SER A 200 22.58 26.54 5.85
N TYR A 201 23.28 27.50 5.27
CA TYR A 201 24.40 27.23 4.37
C TYR A 201 25.54 26.46 5.07
N GLU A 202 25.81 26.76 6.34
CA GLU A 202 26.83 26.07 7.13
C GLU A 202 26.52 24.58 7.32
N TYR A 203 25.24 24.22 7.43
CA TYR A 203 24.83 22.82 7.50
C TYR A 203 24.94 22.13 6.14
N LEU A 204 24.56 22.82 5.06
CA LEU A 204 24.81 22.34 3.69
C LEU A 204 26.30 22.03 3.48
N VAL A 205 27.21 22.93 3.87
CA VAL A 205 28.66 22.72 3.77
C VAL A 205 29.09 21.46 4.51
N ALA A 206 28.62 21.25 5.74
CA ALA A 206 28.98 20.05 6.50
C ALA A 206 28.50 18.75 5.82
N MET A 207 27.29 18.76 5.26
CA MET A 207 26.75 17.62 4.51
C MET A 207 27.53 17.38 3.20
N HIS A 208 27.79 18.44 2.44
CA HIS A 208 28.49 18.44 1.16
C HIS A 208 29.92 17.92 1.26
N GLU A 209 30.73 18.54 2.11
CA GLU A 209 32.15 18.18 2.23
C GLU A 209 32.33 16.76 2.77
N PHE A 210 31.43 16.32 3.66
CA PHE A 210 31.46 14.94 4.11
C PHE A 210 31.04 13.96 2.99
N GLY A 211 30.10 14.35 2.13
CA GLY A 211 29.77 13.59 0.92
C GLY A 211 30.99 13.34 0.02
N HIS A 212 31.82 14.35 -0.21
CA HIS A 212 33.11 14.18 -0.90
C HIS A 212 34.02 13.18 -0.20
N SER A 213 34.19 13.30 1.12
CA SER A 213 35.01 12.37 1.91
C SER A 213 34.50 10.93 1.90
N LEU A 214 33.25 10.70 1.50
CA LEU A 214 32.65 9.38 1.29
C LEU A 214 32.70 8.90 -0.16
N GLY A 215 33.05 9.76 -1.12
CA GLY A 215 33.23 9.38 -2.53
C GLY A 215 32.21 9.98 -3.50
N LEU A 216 31.43 10.98 -3.09
CA LEU A 216 30.55 11.70 -4.02
C LEU A 216 31.32 12.80 -4.76
N LYS A 217 31.00 13.02 -6.03
CA LYS A 217 31.54 14.10 -6.86
C LYS A 217 30.51 15.20 -7.10
N HIS A 218 30.96 16.36 -7.58
CA HIS A 218 30.00 17.35 -8.04
C HIS A 218 29.27 16.86 -9.31
N PRO A 219 27.97 17.16 -9.46
CA PRO A 219 27.18 16.81 -10.63
C PRO A 219 27.80 17.22 -11.96
N HIS A 220 28.38 18.42 -12.03
CA HIS A 220 28.91 18.99 -13.27
C HIS A 220 30.27 18.40 -13.70
N GLN A 221 30.95 17.66 -12.83
CA GLN A 221 32.27 17.09 -13.10
C GLN A 221 32.16 15.83 -13.96
N ILE A 222 33.20 15.56 -14.75
CA ILE A 222 33.34 14.33 -15.54
C ILE A 222 34.66 13.69 -15.15
N ASN A 223 34.64 12.41 -14.78
CA ASN A 223 35.87 11.65 -14.53
C ASN A 223 36.03 10.54 -15.59
N SER A 224 37.06 9.70 -15.45
CA SER A 224 37.35 8.65 -16.44
C SER A 224 36.30 7.53 -16.49
N SER A 225 35.48 7.39 -15.44
CA SER A 225 34.53 6.29 -15.24
C SER A 225 33.07 6.73 -15.41
N ASN A 226 32.73 7.95 -14.96
CA ASN A 226 31.36 8.41 -14.76
C ASN A 226 31.11 9.77 -15.44
N PRO A 227 29.93 9.96 -16.06
CA PRO A 227 29.56 11.20 -16.75
C PRO A 227 29.23 12.34 -15.76
N ALA A 228 28.96 13.53 -16.31
CA ALA A 228 28.27 14.58 -15.58
C ALA A 228 26.78 14.25 -15.47
N LEU A 229 26.16 14.66 -14.37
CA LEU A 229 24.72 14.56 -14.14
C LEU A 229 23.97 15.40 -15.17
N SER A 230 22.75 14.97 -15.52
CA SER A 230 21.87 15.75 -16.38
C SER A 230 21.51 17.09 -15.71
N LEU A 231 21.33 18.15 -16.51
CA LEU A 231 20.96 19.48 -15.99
C LEU A 231 19.58 19.52 -15.34
N GLU A 232 18.78 18.48 -15.55
CA GLU A 232 17.46 18.27 -14.97
C GLU A 232 17.53 17.93 -13.48
N PHE A 233 18.61 17.24 -13.06
CA PHE A 233 18.83 16.83 -11.67
C PHE A 233 20.05 17.49 -11.00
N ASP A 234 20.79 18.33 -11.74
CA ASP A 234 21.90 19.12 -11.20
C ASP A 234 21.37 20.37 -10.47
N SER A 235 20.77 20.17 -9.30
CA SER A 235 20.37 21.24 -8.38
C SER A 235 20.32 20.76 -6.91
N LEU A 236 20.18 21.70 -5.98
CA LEU A 236 19.97 21.42 -4.55
C LEU A 236 18.66 20.66 -4.26
N GLU A 237 17.74 20.55 -5.22
CA GLU A 237 16.50 19.78 -5.08
C GLU A 237 16.75 18.27 -5.14
N TYR A 238 17.84 17.85 -5.79
CA TYR A 238 18.17 16.44 -5.99
C TYR A 238 19.49 16.00 -5.35
N THR A 239 20.43 16.92 -5.12
CA THR A 239 21.71 16.60 -4.48
C THR A 239 22.35 17.80 -3.77
N VAL A 240 22.80 17.59 -2.53
CA VAL A 240 23.60 18.58 -1.79
C VAL A 240 24.96 18.83 -2.44
N MET A 241 25.38 17.98 -3.39
CA MET A 241 26.63 18.09 -4.13
C MET A 241 26.55 19.07 -5.32
N SER A 242 25.36 19.52 -5.70
CA SER A 242 25.21 20.51 -6.78
C SER A 242 25.82 21.85 -6.40
N TYR A 243 26.19 22.67 -7.40
CA TYR A 243 26.51 24.10 -7.27
C TYR A 243 25.46 25.00 -7.91
N ARG A 244 24.35 24.40 -8.34
CA ARG A 244 23.18 25.09 -8.87
C ARG A 244 22.09 25.05 -7.82
N SER A 245 21.50 26.20 -7.58
CA SER A 245 20.50 26.30 -6.52
C SER A 245 19.16 25.67 -6.91
N TYR A 246 18.76 25.79 -8.18
CA TYR A 246 17.49 25.31 -8.71
C TYR A 246 17.65 24.78 -10.14
N ILE A 247 16.68 24.00 -10.61
CA ILE A 247 16.69 23.44 -11.98
C ILE A 247 16.58 24.56 -13.02
N GLY A 248 17.53 24.61 -13.96
CA GLY A 248 17.63 25.66 -14.98
C GLY A 248 18.56 26.82 -14.62
N ASP A 249 19.18 26.81 -13.44
CA ASP A 249 20.25 27.75 -13.09
C ASP A 249 21.49 27.51 -13.97
N ALA A 250 21.82 28.47 -14.85
CA ALA A 250 23.01 28.37 -15.69
C ALA A 250 24.30 28.86 -15.01
N SER A 251 24.22 29.36 -13.76
CA SER A 251 25.36 29.84 -12.97
C SER A 251 25.89 28.74 -12.04
N ALA A 252 26.62 27.77 -12.60
CA ALA A 252 27.41 26.87 -11.77
C ALA A 252 28.46 27.67 -10.99
N GLY A 253 28.36 27.68 -9.65
CA GLY A 253 29.36 28.32 -8.79
C GLY A 253 28.93 29.66 -8.17
N SER A 254 27.62 29.91 -7.98
CA SER A 254 27.14 30.94 -7.05
C SER A 254 25.71 30.67 -6.57
N TYR A 255 25.50 30.56 -5.26
CA TYR A 255 24.15 30.46 -4.69
C TYR A 255 23.50 31.82 -4.49
N SER A 256 22.17 31.84 -4.66
CA SER A 256 21.33 32.98 -4.30
C SER A 256 20.12 32.56 -3.43
N VAL A 257 20.25 31.42 -2.75
CA VAL A 257 19.26 30.85 -1.82
C VAL A 257 19.05 31.80 -0.63
N GLU A 258 17.82 31.88 -0.12
CA GLU A 258 17.54 32.60 1.12
C GLU A 258 18.27 31.97 2.32
N ALA A 259 18.39 32.72 3.42
CA ALA A 259 19.25 32.34 4.55
C ALA A 259 18.98 30.95 5.16
N TRP A 260 17.72 30.49 5.13
CA TRP A 260 17.25 29.24 5.74
C TRP A 260 16.59 28.28 4.72
N GLY A 261 16.80 28.53 3.43
CA GLY A 261 16.18 27.78 2.34
C GLY A 261 17.03 26.63 1.80
N TYR A 262 18.10 26.25 2.50
CA TYR A 262 18.98 25.15 2.08
C TYR A 262 18.41 23.79 2.50
N PRO A 263 18.84 22.69 1.84
CA PRO A 263 18.46 21.34 2.23
C PRO A 263 18.68 21.05 3.73
N GLN A 264 17.74 20.33 4.32
CA GLN A 264 17.72 19.93 5.73
C GLN A 264 18.14 18.47 5.93
N SER A 265 18.29 17.72 4.83
CA SER A 265 18.79 16.35 4.78
C SER A 265 19.65 16.15 3.53
N MET A 266 20.20 14.94 3.38
CA MET A 266 20.64 14.46 2.07
C MET A 266 19.43 14.38 1.14
N MET A 267 19.64 14.68 -0.14
CA MET A 267 18.58 14.68 -1.15
C MET A 267 18.56 13.36 -1.92
N ILE A 268 17.58 13.18 -2.81
CA ILE A 268 17.28 11.90 -3.49
C ILE A 268 18.54 11.20 -4.04
N LEU A 269 19.35 11.90 -4.82
CA LEU A 269 20.52 11.31 -5.48
C LEU A 269 21.70 11.09 -4.52
N ASP A 270 21.81 11.89 -3.47
CA ASP A 270 22.82 11.68 -2.43
C ASP A 270 22.59 10.34 -1.72
N ILE A 271 21.33 10.07 -1.35
CA ILE A 271 20.89 8.84 -0.70
C ILE A 271 21.11 7.66 -1.64
N ALA A 272 20.61 7.73 -2.87
CA ALA A 272 20.72 6.63 -3.83
C ALA A 272 22.19 6.27 -4.12
N GLN A 273 23.04 7.25 -4.37
CA GLN A 273 24.45 6.99 -4.71
C GLN A 273 25.23 6.46 -3.51
N ILE A 274 25.02 7.01 -2.31
CA ILE A 274 25.76 6.53 -1.14
C ILE A 274 25.36 5.10 -0.77
N GLN A 275 24.09 4.75 -0.93
CA GLN A 275 23.59 3.39 -0.72
C GLN A 275 24.10 2.42 -1.79
N ALA A 276 24.15 2.83 -3.06
CA ALA A 276 24.82 2.07 -4.12
C ALA A 276 26.28 1.74 -3.79
N THR A 277 26.94 2.63 -3.03
CA THR A 277 28.35 2.50 -2.66
C THR A 277 28.57 1.61 -1.43
N TYR A 278 27.79 1.82 -0.37
CA TYR A 278 28.04 1.23 0.95
C TYR A 278 26.91 0.30 1.45
N GLY A 279 25.86 0.10 0.66
CA GLY A 279 24.63 -0.60 1.02
C GLY A 279 23.69 0.27 1.86
N ALA A 280 22.37 0.02 1.79
CA ALA A 280 21.37 0.75 2.56
C ALA A 280 21.27 0.27 4.03
N ASN A 281 21.02 1.22 4.94
CA ASN A 281 20.79 0.93 6.36
C ASN A 281 19.30 0.74 6.67
N TYR A 282 18.81 -0.49 6.57
CA TYR A 282 17.44 -0.85 6.95
C TYR A 282 17.21 -0.94 8.47
N ALA A 283 18.16 -0.53 9.30
CA ALA A 283 17.93 -0.40 10.75
C ALA A 283 17.48 1.02 11.14
N THR A 284 17.61 1.99 10.24
CA THR A 284 17.15 3.37 10.44
C THR A 284 15.64 3.41 10.38
N GLU A 285 15.00 3.90 11.45
CA GLU A 285 13.54 3.99 11.58
C GLU A 285 12.75 2.71 11.23
N SER A 286 13.38 1.53 11.34
CA SER A 286 12.91 0.21 10.86
C SER A 286 11.61 -0.41 11.46
N GLY A 287 10.79 0.37 12.15
CA GLY A 287 9.44 -0.04 12.56
C GLY A 287 8.45 1.08 12.26
N ASP A 288 7.17 0.89 12.58
CA ASP A 288 6.12 1.84 12.20
C ASP A 288 6.44 3.30 12.61
N THR A 289 6.58 4.16 11.60
CA THR A 289 7.06 5.53 11.77
C THR A 289 6.01 6.56 11.36
N LEU A 290 5.61 7.41 12.31
CA LEU A 290 4.74 8.55 12.05
C LEU A 290 5.56 9.83 11.84
N TYR A 291 5.54 10.36 10.63
CA TYR A 291 6.19 11.61 10.21
C TYR A 291 5.21 12.78 10.27
N GLN A 292 5.59 13.86 10.97
CA GLN A 292 4.76 15.07 11.13
C GLN A 292 5.59 16.35 11.04
N PHE A 293 4.98 17.43 10.55
CA PHE A 293 5.61 18.74 10.40
C PHE A 293 4.79 19.85 11.05
N ASP A 294 5.43 20.72 11.83
CA ASP A 294 4.78 21.88 12.44
C ASP A 294 4.59 22.99 11.40
N THR A 295 3.34 23.42 11.17
CA THR A 295 2.99 24.44 10.16
C THR A 295 3.54 25.85 10.45
N ALA A 296 3.91 26.14 11.70
CA ALA A 296 4.41 27.45 12.12
C ALA A 296 5.94 27.53 12.14
N THR A 297 6.64 26.40 12.31
CA THR A 297 8.10 26.37 12.43
C THR A 297 8.81 25.49 11.42
N GLY A 298 8.12 24.60 10.69
CA GLY A 298 8.72 23.63 9.77
C GLY A 298 9.45 22.50 10.50
N ALA A 299 9.21 22.37 11.80
CA ALA A 299 9.91 21.39 12.63
C ALA A 299 9.33 20.00 12.39
N MET A 300 10.22 19.01 12.27
CA MET A 300 9.84 17.62 12.05
C MET A 300 9.78 16.88 13.39
N SER A 301 8.72 16.11 13.57
CA SER A 301 8.64 15.09 14.63
C SER A 301 8.44 13.70 14.04
N ILE A 302 9.07 12.72 14.69
CA ILE A 302 8.91 11.29 14.41
C ILE A 302 8.26 10.66 15.63
N ASN A 303 7.14 9.96 15.45
CA ASN A 303 6.42 9.28 16.54
C ASN A 303 6.11 10.23 17.73
N GLY A 304 5.73 11.48 17.40
CA GLY A 304 5.44 12.55 18.36
C GLY A 304 6.66 13.13 19.09
N VAL A 305 7.88 12.73 18.73
CA VAL A 305 9.13 13.25 19.29
C VAL A 305 9.76 14.24 18.30
N LEU A 306 9.99 15.47 18.74
CA LEU A 306 10.71 16.48 17.96
C LEU A 306 12.13 16.00 17.62
N VAL A 307 12.42 15.87 16.33
CA VAL A 307 13.73 15.42 15.82
C VAL A 307 14.59 16.62 15.43
N GLU A 308 14.01 17.56 14.68
CA GLU A 308 14.73 18.72 14.17
C GLU A 308 13.83 19.95 14.06
N THR A 309 14.44 21.12 14.16
CA THR A 309 13.77 22.41 13.98
C THR A 309 14.61 23.22 13.00
N PRO A 310 14.08 23.69 11.87
CA PRO A 310 14.82 24.56 10.96
C PRO A 310 14.90 25.99 11.48
N GLY A 311 15.88 26.76 11.00
CA GLY A 311 16.11 28.14 11.49
C GLY A 311 15.06 29.16 11.07
N ALA A 312 14.24 28.81 10.06
CA ALA A 312 13.01 29.49 9.70
C ALA A 312 11.91 28.47 9.40
N ASN A 313 10.67 28.93 9.26
CA ASN A 313 9.54 28.10 8.87
C ASN A 313 9.69 27.62 7.42
N ARG A 314 10.48 26.56 7.22
CA ARG A 314 10.84 25.94 5.95
C ARG A 314 10.86 24.44 6.07
N VAL A 315 10.47 23.75 5.01
CA VAL A 315 10.60 22.30 4.88
C VAL A 315 11.25 22.05 3.51
N PHE A 316 12.45 21.44 3.51
CA PHE A 316 13.18 21.12 2.29
C PHE A 316 14.12 19.94 2.54
N ARG A 317 13.62 18.72 2.32
CA ARG A 317 14.30 17.48 2.70
C ARG A 317 13.76 16.26 1.97
N THR A 318 14.51 15.17 2.01
CA THR A 318 14.10 13.83 1.58
C THR A 318 13.86 12.94 2.79
N ILE A 319 12.82 12.11 2.74
CA ILE A 319 12.54 11.06 3.75
C ILE A 319 13.22 9.76 3.29
N TRP A 320 13.92 9.11 4.22
CA TRP A 320 14.44 7.76 4.09
C TRP A 320 13.97 6.97 5.30
N ASP A 321 13.35 5.81 5.06
CA ASP A 321 12.94 4.85 6.07
C ASP A 321 13.54 3.46 5.75
N GLY A 322 13.87 2.71 6.79
CA GLY A 322 14.44 1.37 6.70
C GLY A 322 13.42 0.24 6.85
N GLY A 323 12.15 0.54 7.15
CA GLY A 323 11.07 -0.44 7.18
C GLY A 323 10.05 -0.16 8.26
N GLY A 324 8.90 -0.82 8.16
CA GLY A 324 7.79 -0.57 9.06
C GLY A 324 6.51 -0.46 8.26
N THR A 325 5.48 0.06 8.90
CA THR A 325 4.32 0.63 8.22
C THR A 325 4.26 2.11 8.59
N ASP A 326 4.68 2.95 7.67
CA ASP A 326 5.03 4.33 7.90
C ASP A 326 3.93 5.26 7.41
N THR A 327 3.77 6.39 8.09
CA THR A 327 2.69 7.35 7.84
C THR A 327 3.23 8.76 7.74
N LEU A 328 2.96 9.43 6.62
CA LEU A 328 3.11 10.88 6.50
C LEU A 328 1.79 11.55 6.92
N ASP A 329 1.76 12.12 8.13
CA ASP A 329 0.57 12.78 8.68
C ASP A 329 0.69 14.30 8.56
N LEU A 330 -0.13 14.86 7.67
CA LEU A 330 -0.25 16.28 7.37
C LEU A 330 -1.63 16.83 7.75
N SER A 331 -2.36 16.15 8.65
CA SER A 331 -3.71 16.54 9.12
C SER A 331 -3.80 17.94 9.75
N ASN A 332 -2.68 18.53 10.15
CA ASN A 332 -2.62 19.87 10.72
C ASN A 332 -2.54 21.00 9.66
N TYR A 333 -2.42 20.67 8.37
CA TYR A 333 -2.43 21.63 7.28
C TYR A 333 -3.86 22.01 6.88
N THR A 334 -4.04 23.24 6.41
CA THR A 334 -5.34 23.75 5.92
C THR A 334 -5.25 24.29 4.49
N THR A 335 -4.08 24.13 3.89
CA THR A 335 -3.77 24.49 2.51
C THR A 335 -4.08 23.27 1.64
N ASP A 336 -4.32 23.49 0.35
CA ASP A 336 -4.38 22.39 -0.61
C ASP A 336 -2.97 21.76 -0.70
N LEU A 337 -2.89 20.42 -0.63
CA LEU A 337 -1.66 19.64 -0.64
C LEU A 337 -1.52 18.81 -1.93
N VAL A 338 -0.29 18.47 -2.30
CA VAL A 338 0.00 17.33 -3.20
C VAL A 338 0.92 16.39 -2.43
N ILE A 339 0.44 15.22 -2.03
CA ILE A 339 1.19 14.18 -1.33
C ILE A 339 1.46 13.05 -2.33
N ASN A 340 2.71 12.92 -2.78
CA ASN A 340 3.10 11.84 -3.69
C ASN A 340 4.07 10.89 -2.98
N LEU A 341 3.62 9.66 -2.73
CA LEU A 341 4.37 8.62 -2.05
C LEU A 341 5.24 7.79 -3.01
N THR A 342 5.20 8.09 -4.32
CA THR A 342 6.03 7.39 -5.32
C THR A 342 7.52 7.71 -5.08
N PRO A 343 8.41 6.71 -4.99
CA PRO A 343 9.85 6.91 -4.85
C PRO A 343 10.43 7.88 -5.88
N GLY A 344 11.29 8.81 -5.44
CA GLY A 344 11.91 9.81 -6.30
C GLY A 344 11.03 11.01 -6.68
N THR A 345 9.79 11.09 -6.16
CA THR A 345 8.90 12.25 -6.36
C THR A 345 8.86 13.15 -5.12
N GLY A 346 7.96 14.14 -5.08
CA GLY A 346 7.86 15.09 -3.98
C GLY A 346 6.44 15.48 -3.58
N THR A 347 6.34 16.07 -2.38
CA THR A 347 5.12 16.54 -1.74
C THR A 347 5.15 18.08 -1.62
N ASP A 348 4.07 18.72 -2.09
CA ASP A 348 3.80 20.15 -1.99
C ASP A 348 2.84 20.43 -0.82
N LEU A 349 3.29 21.21 0.16
CA LEU A 349 2.54 21.50 1.38
C LEU A 349 1.65 22.76 1.28
N ASP A 350 1.70 23.50 0.17
CA ASP A 350 0.92 24.73 -0.02
C ASP A 350 0.72 25.00 -1.52
N VAL A 351 -0.17 24.24 -2.15
CA VAL A 351 -0.44 24.32 -3.59
C VAL A 351 -0.90 25.72 -3.97
N GLY A 352 -0.16 26.36 -4.88
CA GLY A 352 -0.41 27.73 -5.30
C GLY A 352 -0.02 28.80 -4.27
N GLY A 353 0.54 28.38 -3.13
CA GLY A 353 1.11 29.24 -2.09
C GLY A 353 2.63 29.09 -1.96
N LEU A 354 3.17 29.64 -0.87
CA LEU A 354 4.61 29.72 -0.60
C LEU A 354 4.94 29.47 0.89
N SER A 355 3.95 29.06 1.69
CA SER A 355 4.15 28.67 3.07
C SER A 355 5.17 27.53 3.12
N GLN A 356 6.17 27.69 3.99
CA GLN A 356 7.25 26.72 4.18
C GLN A 356 8.13 26.41 2.96
N ARG A 357 7.84 26.97 1.78
CA ARG A 357 8.59 26.70 0.55
C ARG A 357 9.91 27.48 0.55
N SER A 358 10.99 26.79 0.20
CA SER A 358 12.33 27.40 0.14
C SER A 358 12.52 28.22 -1.12
N ALA A 359 13.00 29.46 -0.97
CA ALA A 359 13.42 30.31 -2.07
C ALA A 359 14.88 30.00 -2.45
N LEU A 360 15.06 29.37 -3.60
CA LEU A 360 16.34 28.83 -4.06
C LEU A 360 17.19 29.86 -4.80
N GLY A 361 16.59 30.87 -5.41
CA GLY A 361 17.38 31.90 -6.07
C GLY A 361 16.58 32.96 -6.79
N ARG A 362 17.28 33.76 -7.60
CA ARG A 362 16.66 34.76 -8.48
C ARG A 362 16.45 34.18 -9.86
N ASP A 363 15.34 34.49 -10.52
CA ASP A 363 15.12 34.11 -11.91
C ASP A 363 15.97 34.95 -12.87
N THR A 364 17.29 34.79 -12.82
CA THR A 364 18.20 35.54 -13.68
C THR A 364 18.07 35.13 -15.16
N TYR A 365 17.42 34.01 -15.43
CA TYR A 365 17.33 33.40 -16.76
C TYR A 365 15.99 33.60 -17.45
N ASP A 366 14.99 34.16 -16.76
CA ASP A 366 13.65 34.41 -17.32
C ASP A 366 13.02 33.06 -17.74
N LEU A 367 12.84 32.17 -16.75
CA LEU A 367 12.38 30.79 -16.91
C LEU A 367 10.94 30.73 -17.41
N ASP A 368 10.10 31.69 -17.00
CA ASP A 368 8.71 31.80 -17.42
C ASP A 368 8.53 32.61 -18.73
N GLY A 369 9.57 33.33 -19.18
CA GLY A 369 9.61 34.08 -20.42
C GLY A 369 8.86 35.41 -20.39
N ASP A 370 8.55 35.93 -19.20
CA ASP A 370 7.82 37.18 -19.01
C ASP A 370 8.71 38.43 -19.14
N GLY A 371 10.03 38.24 -19.07
CA GLY A 371 11.07 39.25 -19.19
C GLY A 371 11.50 39.93 -17.89
N ASP A 372 10.91 39.59 -16.74
CA ASP A 372 11.35 39.98 -15.40
C ASP A 372 12.38 38.99 -14.87
N LYS A 373 13.58 39.50 -14.55
CA LYS A 373 14.70 38.70 -14.05
C LYS A 373 14.99 38.94 -12.57
N SER A 374 14.02 39.51 -11.86
CA SER A 374 14.14 39.90 -10.45
C SER A 374 13.32 39.02 -9.51
N GLU A 375 12.45 38.19 -10.07
CA GLU A 375 11.59 37.27 -9.34
C GLU A 375 12.38 36.20 -8.58
N TRP A 376 11.75 35.60 -7.58
CA TRP A 376 12.32 34.48 -6.86
C TRP A 376 11.93 33.17 -7.52
N VAL A 377 12.90 32.25 -7.58
CA VAL A 377 12.71 30.85 -7.94
C VAL A 377 12.60 30.05 -6.65
N TYR A 378 11.54 29.24 -6.54
CA TYR A 378 11.27 28.39 -5.39
C TYR A 378 11.46 26.91 -5.73
N ALA A 379 11.74 26.10 -4.70
CA ALA A 379 11.78 24.64 -4.84
C ALA A 379 10.44 24.09 -5.38
N SER A 380 10.50 23.02 -6.17
CA SER A 380 9.30 22.33 -6.66
C SER A 380 8.43 21.83 -5.52
N TYR A 381 9.07 21.24 -4.50
CA TYR A 381 8.44 20.53 -3.40
C TYR A 381 9.09 20.90 -2.07
N HIS A 382 8.40 20.54 -0.98
CA HIS A 382 8.90 20.69 0.38
C HIS A 382 9.55 19.41 0.89
N LEU A 383 8.91 18.28 0.60
CA LEU A 383 9.37 16.95 0.97
C LEU A 383 9.59 16.13 -0.29
N TYR A 384 10.59 15.27 -0.26
CA TYR A 384 10.93 14.36 -1.35
C TYR A 384 10.95 12.93 -0.83
N MET A 385 10.57 11.97 -1.68
CA MET A 385 10.65 10.53 -1.37
C MET A 385 11.95 9.97 -1.91
N SER A 386 12.71 9.24 -1.08
CA SER A 386 13.93 8.58 -1.53
C SER A 386 13.65 7.57 -2.65
N LEU A 387 14.65 7.33 -3.51
CA LEU A 387 14.62 6.15 -4.38
C LEU A 387 14.78 4.87 -3.55
N LEU A 388 14.26 3.76 -4.07
CA LEU A 388 14.46 2.45 -3.45
C LEU A 388 15.88 1.94 -3.73
N TYR A 389 16.51 1.37 -2.72
CA TYR A 389 17.75 0.62 -2.90
C TYR A 389 17.45 -0.81 -3.33
N GLU A 390 17.94 -1.20 -4.52
CA GLU A 390 17.72 -2.54 -5.11
C GLU A 390 16.23 -2.94 -5.20
N ASP A 391 15.34 -1.99 -5.51
CA ASP A 391 13.88 -2.18 -5.60
C ASP A 391 13.25 -2.75 -4.31
N ASN A 392 13.90 -2.59 -3.17
CA ASN A 392 13.40 -3.11 -1.91
C ASN A 392 12.29 -2.20 -1.36
N ALA A 393 11.06 -2.73 -1.35
CA ALA A 393 9.86 -2.07 -0.86
C ALA A 393 9.89 -1.70 0.64
N ALA A 394 10.85 -2.21 1.43
CA ALA A 394 10.98 -1.86 2.84
C ALA A 394 11.31 -0.38 3.11
N SER A 395 11.51 0.46 2.10
CA SER A 395 11.72 1.90 2.28
C SER A 395 10.57 2.75 1.75
N LEU A 396 9.46 2.11 1.37
CA LEU A 396 8.24 2.82 1.01
C LEU A 396 7.64 3.49 2.24
N ILE A 397 6.98 4.62 2.01
CA ILE A 397 6.05 5.19 2.99
C ILE A 397 4.67 4.70 2.57
N GLU A 398 4.03 3.90 3.41
CA GLU A 398 2.78 3.23 3.04
C GLU A 398 1.56 4.13 3.18
N ASN A 399 1.55 5.07 4.12
CA ASN A 399 0.31 5.76 4.48
C ASN A 399 0.46 7.29 4.40
N ALA A 400 -0.65 7.95 4.08
CA ALA A 400 -0.73 9.41 4.06
C ALA A 400 -2.05 9.90 4.66
N VAL A 401 -1.95 10.99 5.42
CA VAL A 401 -3.12 11.73 5.94
C VAL A 401 -3.00 13.18 5.45
N GLY A 402 -3.94 13.59 4.61
CA GLY A 402 -4.11 14.96 4.14
C GLY A 402 -4.70 15.88 5.20
N GLY A 403 -4.83 17.15 4.85
CA GLY A 403 -5.24 18.24 5.72
C GLY A 403 -6.72 18.56 5.64
N SER A 404 -7.04 19.85 5.71
CA SER A 404 -8.41 20.35 5.51
C SER A 404 -8.61 21.08 4.18
N GLY A 405 -7.66 20.93 3.25
CA GLY A 405 -7.65 21.55 1.92
C GLY A 405 -8.40 20.71 0.89
N ASN A 406 -8.25 20.97 -0.41
CA ASN A 406 -8.58 19.99 -1.44
C ASN A 406 -7.27 19.37 -1.89
N ASP A 407 -6.97 18.21 -1.33
CA ASP A 407 -5.66 17.59 -1.39
C ASP A 407 -5.58 16.56 -2.52
N VAL A 408 -4.40 16.40 -3.09
CA VAL A 408 -4.10 15.33 -4.06
C VAL A 408 -3.18 14.34 -3.39
N ILE A 409 -3.61 13.09 -3.24
CA ILE A 409 -2.82 12.02 -2.63
C ILE A 409 -2.57 10.93 -3.67
N ILE A 410 -1.31 10.60 -3.90
CA ILE A 410 -0.88 9.56 -4.85
C ILE A 410 -0.12 8.52 -4.03
N GLY A 411 -0.65 7.29 -4.00
CA GLY A 411 -0.03 6.13 -3.38
C GLY A 411 1.19 5.63 -4.16
N ASN A 412 1.59 4.40 -3.87
CA ASN A 412 2.74 3.74 -4.47
C ASN A 412 2.45 2.25 -4.70
N ASP A 413 3.48 1.40 -4.67
CA ASP A 413 3.33 -0.04 -4.91
C ASP A 413 3.06 -0.85 -3.62
N ALA A 414 2.92 -0.18 -2.47
CA ALA A 414 2.55 -0.80 -1.20
C ALA A 414 1.04 -0.76 -0.99
N ASN A 415 0.55 -1.61 -0.09
CA ASN A 415 -0.82 -1.53 0.40
C ASN A 415 -0.99 -0.24 1.22
N ASN A 416 -1.51 0.81 0.60
CA ASN A 416 -1.59 2.14 1.17
C ASN A 416 -2.85 2.35 2.01
N LEU A 417 -2.71 3.04 3.16
CA LEU A 417 -3.83 3.64 3.88
C LEU A 417 -3.84 5.14 3.62
N LEU A 418 -4.82 5.61 2.85
CA LEU A 418 -4.92 7.01 2.43
C LEU A 418 -6.14 7.69 3.06
N GLN A 419 -5.91 8.83 3.71
CA GLN A 419 -6.97 9.66 4.29
C GLN A 419 -6.88 11.05 3.66
N GLY A 420 -7.89 11.47 2.91
CA GLY A 420 -7.95 12.81 2.31
C GLY A 420 -7.97 13.92 3.38
N GLY A 421 -8.79 13.70 4.41
CA GLY A 421 -9.06 14.70 5.44
C GLY A 421 -10.36 15.42 5.13
N LEU A 422 -10.50 16.67 5.55
CA LEU A 422 -11.68 17.46 5.13
C LEU A 422 -11.36 18.12 3.80
N GLY A 423 -12.25 18.07 2.83
CA GLY A 423 -11.89 18.58 1.52
C GLY A 423 -12.75 17.95 0.45
N ALA A 424 -12.54 18.34 -0.80
CA ALA A 424 -12.89 17.50 -1.93
C ALA A 424 -11.57 17.00 -2.52
N ASP A 425 -11.10 15.87 -2.03
CA ASP A 425 -9.75 15.39 -2.27
C ASP A 425 -9.68 14.50 -3.52
N THR A 426 -8.48 14.32 -4.07
CA THR A 426 -8.23 13.42 -5.20
C THR A 426 -7.21 12.38 -4.79
N LEU A 427 -7.61 11.12 -4.76
CA LEU A 427 -6.80 9.99 -4.34
C LEU A 427 -6.53 9.07 -5.54
N THR A 428 -5.26 8.76 -5.80
CA THR A 428 -4.83 7.75 -6.77
C THR A 428 -4.13 6.65 -5.99
N LEU A 429 -4.69 5.43 -6.04
CA LEU A 429 -4.28 4.35 -5.12
C LEU A 429 -2.93 3.75 -5.51
N GLY A 430 -2.78 3.33 -6.77
CA GLY A 430 -1.55 2.70 -7.26
C GLY A 430 -1.68 1.19 -7.29
N LEU A 431 -0.59 0.47 -7.01
CA LEU A 431 -0.62 -0.99 -6.94
C LEU A 431 -0.68 -1.42 -5.49
N GLY A 432 -1.43 -2.48 -5.20
CA GLY A 432 -1.53 -3.00 -3.85
C GLY A 432 -2.98 -3.25 -3.49
N SER A 433 -3.21 -3.68 -2.25
CA SER A 433 -4.54 -3.71 -1.66
C SER A 433 -4.71 -2.47 -0.80
N ASP A 434 -5.24 -1.41 -1.39
CA ASP A 434 -5.27 -0.08 -0.82
C ASP A 434 -6.56 0.17 -0.01
N THR A 435 -6.49 1.09 0.93
CA THR A 435 -7.64 1.49 1.75
C THR A 435 -7.73 3.01 1.81
N VAL A 436 -8.82 3.56 1.29
CA VAL A 436 -9.20 4.95 1.54
C VAL A 436 -10.00 5.00 2.85
N GLN A 437 -9.67 5.89 3.77
CA GLN A 437 -10.32 5.96 5.09
C GLN A 437 -10.74 7.39 5.44
N GLY A 438 -11.95 7.54 6.01
CA GLY A 438 -12.42 8.83 6.53
C GLY A 438 -13.84 8.76 7.09
N THR A 439 -14.26 9.79 7.81
CA THR A 439 -15.67 9.99 8.16
C THR A 439 -16.49 10.42 6.92
N LEU A 440 -17.81 10.38 6.98
CA LEU A 440 -18.67 10.89 5.89
C LEU A 440 -18.33 12.33 5.49
N ALA A 441 -18.02 13.19 6.47
CA ALA A 441 -17.68 14.59 6.20
C ALA A 441 -16.30 14.77 5.57
N GLU A 442 -15.41 13.80 5.74
CA GLU A 442 -14.06 13.79 5.16
C GLU A 442 -14.10 13.21 3.75
N LEU A 443 -14.92 12.19 3.51
CA LEU A 443 -15.08 11.57 2.19
C LEU A 443 -15.98 12.39 1.23
N ASP A 444 -16.75 13.37 1.72
CA ASP A 444 -17.71 14.11 0.89
C ASP A 444 -17.03 14.98 -0.17
N GLY A 445 -17.22 14.63 -1.44
CA GLY A 445 -16.65 15.33 -2.58
C GLY A 445 -15.37 14.69 -3.12
N ASP A 446 -14.87 13.64 -2.47
CA ASP A 446 -13.64 12.97 -2.85
C ASP A 446 -13.74 12.26 -4.21
N THR A 447 -12.62 12.23 -4.91
CA THR A 447 -12.44 11.50 -6.16
C THR A 447 -11.31 10.48 -6.00
N ILE A 448 -11.66 9.21 -6.07
CA ILE A 448 -10.72 8.09 -6.01
C ILE A 448 -10.53 7.54 -7.43
N SER A 449 -9.29 7.23 -7.79
CA SER A 449 -8.92 6.68 -9.08
C SER A 449 -7.93 5.54 -8.93
N ASP A 450 -7.83 4.72 -9.97
CA ASP A 450 -7.05 3.48 -9.98
C ASP A 450 -7.59 2.42 -9.00
N PHE A 451 -8.91 2.43 -8.77
CA PHE A 451 -9.54 1.49 -7.84
C PHE A 451 -9.59 0.08 -8.44
N ALA A 452 -8.91 -0.86 -7.78
CA ALA A 452 -8.82 -2.29 -8.08
C ALA A 452 -9.79 -3.13 -7.22
N THR A 453 -9.81 -4.44 -7.44
CA THR A 453 -10.75 -5.37 -6.78
C THR A 453 -10.44 -5.61 -5.30
N GLU A 454 -9.18 -5.44 -4.93
CA GLU A 454 -8.62 -5.64 -3.61
C GLU A 454 -8.70 -4.39 -2.73
N ASP A 455 -8.98 -3.24 -3.35
CA ASP A 455 -9.05 -1.94 -2.70
C ASP A 455 -10.36 -1.75 -1.93
N ARG A 456 -10.32 -0.85 -0.95
CA ARG A 456 -11.39 -0.64 0.00
C ARG A 456 -11.60 0.83 0.30
N ILE A 457 -12.84 1.21 0.64
CA ILE A 457 -13.13 2.51 1.27
C ILE A 457 -13.76 2.24 2.63
N LEU A 458 -13.13 2.76 3.66
CA LEU A 458 -13.48 2.64 5.06
C LEU A 458 -14.14 3.93 5.57
N VAL A 459 -15.43 3.85 5.87
CA VAL A 459 -16.17 4.96 6.49
C VAL A 459 -16.15 4.85 8.02
N GLU A 460 -15.67 5.89 8.70
CA GLU A 460 -15.60 5.95 10.16
C GLU A 460 -16.74 6.76 10.80
N GLY A 461 -17.08 6.41 12.05
CA GLY A 461 -17.95 7.22 12.91
C GLY A 461 -19.43 7.25 12.55
N SER A 462 -19.82 6.57 11.46
CA SER A 462 -21.19 6.46 10.96
C SER A 462 -21.59 5.00 10.83
N VAL A 463 -22.87 4.71 11.13
CA VAL A 463 -23.49 3.42 10.80
C VAL A 463 -24.26 3.64 9.52
N LEU A 464 -23.76 3.09 8.42
CA LEU A 464 -24.46 3.08 7.14
C LEU A 464 -25.08 1.70 6.95
N SER A 465 -26.35 1.65 6.59
CA SER A 465 -26.94 0.45 6.01
C SER A 465 -26.89 0.56 4.49
N LEU A 466 -27.00 -0.54 3.75
CA LEU A 466 -27.01 -0.48 2.29
C LEU A 466 -28.17 0.37 1.73
N ALA A 467 -29.29 0.46 2.45
CA ALA A 467 -30.41 1.34 2.08
C ALA A 467 -30.07 2.85 2.16
N MET A 468 -28.99 3.19 2.86
CA MET A 468 -28.46 4.56 2.98
C MET A 468 -27.39 4.86 1.93
N VAL A 469 -26.99 3.89 1.09
CA VAL A 469 -25.93 4.07 0.09
C VAL A 469 -26.48 3.81 -1.31
N ALA A 470 -26.39 4.80 -2.19
CA ALA A 470 -26.79 4.68 -3.59
C ALA A 470 -25.56 4.71 -4.51
N PHE A 471 -25.62 3.94 -5.59
CA PHE A 471 -24.57 3.85 -6.60
C PHE A 471 -25.07 4.32 -7.96
N ASP A 472 -24.45 5.34 -8.55
CA ASP A 472 -24.76 5.83 -9.91
C ASP A 472 -23.55 5.69 -10.84
N LYS A 473 -23.68 4.87 -11.91
CA LYS A 473 -22.61 4.67 -12.88
C LYS A 473 -22.64 5.77 -13.94
N VAL A 474 -21.61 6.61 -13.95
CA VAL A 474 -21.45 7.69 -14.92
C VAL A 474 -20.13 7.52 -15.68
N ALA A 475 -20.23 7.08 -16.93
CA ALA A 475 -19.14 7.16 -17.93
C ALA A 475 -17.74 6.66 -17.47
N GLY A 476 -17.67 5.53 -16.76
CA GLY A 476 -16.40 4.94 -16.30
C GLY A 476 -16.05 5.26 -14.84
N THR A 477 -16.88 6.07 -14.17
CA THR A 477 -16.83 6.36 -12.74
C THR A 477 -18.12 5.86 -12.09
N VAL A 478 -18.05 5.43 -10.83
CA VAL A 478 -19.21 5.19 -9.97
C VAL A 478 -19.28 6.30 -8.92
N LEU A 479 -20.45 6.93 -8.81
CA LEU A 479 -20.75 7.84 -7.71
C LEU A 479 -21.37 7.02 -6.57
N ILE A 480 -20.83 7.18 -5.37
CA ILE A 480 -21.32 6.57 -4.13
C ILE A 480 -21.93 7.69 -3.29
N ASP A 481 -23.26 7.68 -3.18
CA ASP A 481 -24.02 8.65 -2.39
C ASP A 481 -24.41 8.00 -1.05
N ALA A 482 -23.91 8.51 0.07
CA ALA A 482 -24.30 8.06 1.41
C ALA A 482 -25.27 9.06 2.07
N ASP A 483 -26.45 8.63 2.49
CA ASP A 483 -27.52 9.37 3.17
C ASP A 483 -27.81 8.68 4.53
N ALA A 484 -27.02 9.03 5.55
CA ALA A 484 -27.02 8.34 6.84
C ALA A 484 -28.25 8.66 7.71
N ASP A 485 -28.94 9.79 7.46
CA ASP A 485 -30.16 10.15 8.19
C ASP A 485 -31.47 9.83 7.43
N ALA A 486 -31.35 9.31 6.21
CA ALA A 486 -32.42 8.89 5.31
C ALA A 486 -33.43 10.03 5.02
N ASP A 487 -32.95 11.28 4.96
CA ASP A 487 -33.79 12.43 4.62
C ASP A 487 -33.99 12.63 3.11
N GLY A 488 -33.26 11.86 2.29
CA GLY A 488 -33.27 11.90 0.83
C GLY A 488 -32.22 12.85 0.23
N SER A 489 -31.31 13.39 1.04
CA SER A 489 -30.12 14.13 0.64
C SER A 489 -28.88 13.33 1.02
N ALA A 490 -27.92 13.20 0.11
CA ALA A 490 -26.63 12.61 0.46
C ALA A 490 -25.91 13.49 1.51
N ASP A 491 -25.43 12.85 2.57
CA ASP A 491 -24.48 13.37 3.56
C ASP A 491 -23.04 13.34 3.02
N ALA A 492 -22.73 12.39 2.14
CA ALA A 492 -21.44 12.31 1.44
C ALA A 492 -21.61 11.79 0.01
N VAL A 493 -20.84 12.33 -0.93
CA VAL A 493 -20.74 11.85 -2.32
C VAL A 493 -19.29 11.57 -2.68
N VAL A 494 -18.96 10.31 -2.98
CA VAL A 494 -17.61 9.88 -3.41
C VAL A 494 -17.64 9.48 -4.88
N SER A 495 -16.67 9.92 -5.66
CA SER A 495 -16.49 9.51 -7.06
C SER A 495 -15.37 8.47 -7.18
N VAL A 496 -15.66 7.28 -7.70
CA VAL A 496 -14.68 6.18 -7.83
C VAL A 496 -14.45 5.80 -9.29
N GLY A 497 -13.22 5.95 -9.78
CA GLY A 497 -12.77 5.53 -11.11
C GLY A 497 -11.94 4.26 -11.05
N PHE A 498 -12.27 3.29 -11.91
CA PHE A 498 -11.66 1.96 -11.91
C PHE A 498 -10.58 1.81 -12.98
N GLU A 499 -9.57 0.97 -12.71
CA GLU A 499 -8.53 0.62 -13.70
C GLU A 499 -9.15 -0.06 -14.94
N THR A 500 -10.19 -0.87 -14.74
CA THR A 500 -11.02 -1.42 -15.82
C THR A 500 -12.51 -1.14 -15.59
N PRO A 501 -13.29 -0.68 -16.60
CA PRO A 501 -14.67 -0.22 -16.39
C PRO A 501 -15.71 -1.26 -15.91
N ASP A 502 -15.29 -2.51 -15.72
CA ASP A 502 -16.12 -3.71 -15.48
C ASP A 502 -15.73 -4.48 -14.19
N THR A 503 -14.86 -3.94 -13.32
CA THR A 503 -14.53 -4.54 -12.01
C THR A 503 -15.69 -4.38 -11.01
N PRO A 504 -16.11 -5.45 -10.31
CA PRO A 504 -17.04 -5.35 -9.19
C PRO A 504 -16.43 -4.51 -8.05
N MET A 505 -17.25 -3.68 -7.39
CA MET A 505 -16.84 -2.89 -6.22
C MET A 505 -16.68 -3.77 -4.98
N ALA A 506 -15.54 -3.70 -4.29
CA ALA A 506 -15.36 -4.19 -2.93
C ALA A 506 -15.36 -3.01 -1.94
N LEU A 507 -16.53 -2.39 -1.71
CA LEU A 507 -16.65 -1.32 -0.72
C LEU A 507 -16.64 -1.93 0.70
N THR A 508 -15.47 -1.99 1.35
CA THR A 508 -15.37 -2.49 2.74
C THR A 508 -15.46 -1.35 3.75
N ALA A 509 -16.67 -0.87 4.03
CA ALA A 509 -16.89 -0.07 5.24
C ALA A 509 -16.81 -1.00 6.45
N TYR A 510 -16.01 -0.69 7.47
CA TYR A 510 -15.95 -1.48 8.72
C TYR A 510 -17.15 -1.19 9.64
N ALA A 511 -18.33 -1.19 9.03
CA ALA A 511 -19.61 -1.56 9.61
C ALA A 511 -20.34 -2.34 8.52
N ASP A 512 -20.44 -3.66 8.69
CA ASP A 512 -21.44 -4.54 8.06
C ASP A 512 -21.96 -4.15 6.64
N PHE A 513 -21.25 -4.51 5.56
CA PHE A 513 -21.78 -5.13 4.32
C PHE A 513 -20.69 -5.27 3.22
N SER A 514 -20.53 -6.45 2.61
CA SER A 514 -20.01 -6.64 1.23
C SER A 514 -21.15 -7.16 0.32
N VAL A 515 -21.41 -6.50 -0.80
CA VAL A 515 -22.50 -6.90 -1.70
C VAL A 515 -21.92 -7.64 -2.89
N ILE A 516 -22.34 -8.89 -3.09
CA ILE A 516 -22.25 -9.61 -4.36
C ILE A 516 -23.67 -9.68 -4.96
N GLY A 517 -23.76 -9.41 -6.27
CA GLY A 517 -24.75 -9.99 -7.19
C GLY A 517 -26.23 -9.80 -6.87
N ALA A 518 -26.90 -8.91 -7.61
CA ALA A 518 -28.36 -8.98 -7.73
C ALA A 518 -28.78 -10.28 -8.44
N ALA A 519 -29.62 -11.08 -7.79
CA ALA A 519 -30.44 -12.12 -8.43
C ALA A 519 -31.93 -11.74 -8.28
N GLU A 520 -32.72 -11.91 -9.34
CA GLU A 520 -34.13 -11.49 -9.38
C GLU A 520 -35.11 -12.37 -8.57
N ASP A 521 -34.64 -13.40 -7.84
CA ASP A 521 -35.53 -14.41 -7.19
C ASP A 521 -35.09 -14.86 -5.76
N GLY A 522 -34.38 -14.04 -4.98
CA GLY A 522 -34.16 -14.28 -3.54
C GLY A 522 -33.12 -15.36 -3.16
N VAL A 523 -32.45 -15.97 -4.14
CA VAL A 523 -31.33 -16.91 -3.93
C VAL A 523 -29.99 -16.22 -4.21
N ILE A 524 -29.05 -16.30 -3.28
CA ILE A 524 -27.78 -15.57 -3.33
C ILE A 524 -26.62 -16.52 -2.97
N GLY A 525 -25.76 -16.81 -3.94
CA GLY A 525 -24.54 -17.59 -3.73
C GLY A 525 -23.30 -16.69 -3.65
N MET A 526 -22.48 -16.88 -2.62
CA MET A 526 -21.20 -16.20 -2.43
C MET A 526 -20.07 -16.87 -3.24
N THR A 527 -18.84 -16.42 -3.07
CA THR A 527 -17.67 -17.00 -3.75
C THR A 527 -17.15 -18.23 -2.99
N MET A 528 -15.92 -18.68 -3.29
CA MET A 528 -15.21 -19.74 -2.55
C MET A 528 -14.11 -19.15 -1.66
N SER A 529 -14.29 -17.91 -1.20
CA SER A 529 -13.36 -17.14 -0.39
C SER A 529 -14.10 -16.54 0.80
N ASN A 530 -13.39 -15.96 1.78
CA ASN A 530 -14.07 -15.32 2.92
C ASN A 530 -15.00 -14.19 2.44
N ASP A 531 -16.29 -14.40 2.59
CA ASP A 531 -17.34 -13.52 2.10
C ASP A 531 -18.08 -12.82 3.25
N LEU A 532 -18.63 -11.65 2.96
CA LEU A 532 -19.40 -10.85 3.91
C LEU A 532 -20.68 -10.42 3.20
N PHE A 533 -21.85 -10.75 3.74
CA PHE A 533 -23.19 -10.52 3.17
C PHE A 533 -24.16 -10.06 4.26
N TYR A 534 -25.01 -9.06 3.98
CA TYR A 534 -25.70 -8.33 5.07
C TYR A 534 -27.13 -7.79 4.82
N SER A 535 -28.03 -8.57 4.25
CA SER A 535 -29.27 -8.02 3.69
C SER A 535 -30.14 -7.17 4.64
N SER A 536 -30.74 -6.11 4.07
CA SER A 536 -31.82 -5.32 4.70
C SER A 536 -33.18 -5.60 4.05
N SER A 537 -33.29 -6.73 3.34
CA SER A 537 -34.53 -7.18 2.71
C SER A 537 -35.63 -7.36 3.76
N THR A 538 -36.88 -7.33 3.32
CA THR A 538 -38.02 -7.82 4.10
C THR A 538 -38.62 -9.09 3.48
N GLU A 539 -37.95 -9.61 2.45
CA GLU A 539 -38.31 -10.83 1.72
C GLU A 539 -37.43 -11.96 2.24
N ASP A 540 -37.99 -13.16 2.31
CA ASP A 540 -37.30 -14.38 2.70
C ASP A 540 -36.14 -14.66 1.73
N LEU A 541 -34.93 -14.81 2.27
CA LEU A 541 -33.70 -15.04 1.51
C LEU A 541 -33.18 -16.45 1.70
N LEU A 542 -32.49 -16.92 0.67
CA LEU A 542 -31.64 -18.10 0.75
C LEU A 542 -30.21 -17.70 0.37
N VAL A 543 -29.28 -17.81 1.32
CA VAL A 543 -27.90 -17.34 1.19
C VAL A 543 -26.92 -18.47 1.43
N PHE A 544 -25.94 -18.63 0.53
CA PHE A 544 -24.86 -19.62 0.62
C PHE A 544 -23.49 -18.96 0.70
N GLY A 545 -22.73 -19.22 1.76
CA GLY A 545 -21.33 -18.79 1.94
C GLY A 545 -20.32 -19.61 1.12
N ASN A 546 -20.53 -20.93 1.05
CA ASN A 546 -19.65 -21.92 0.42
C ASN A 546 -18.35 -22.19 1.21
N ASP A 547 -17.17 -22.06 0.58
CA ASP A 547 -15.87 -22.21 1.27
C ASP A 547 -15.39 -20.83 1.70
N GLY A 548 -14.89 -20.67 2.92
CA GLY A 548 -14.47 -19.38 3.45
C GLY A 548 -14.85 -19.20 4.92
N ASN A 549 -14.24 -18.23 5.61
CA ASN A 549 -14.75 -17.80 6.90
C ASN A 549 -15.73 -16.65 6.65
N ASP A 550 -17.00 -16.98 6.52
CA ASP A 550 -18.00 -16.07 6.00
C ASP A 550 -18.75 -15.32 7.11
N THR A 551 -19.35 -14.20 6.75
CA THR A 551 -20.23 -13.44 7.63
C THR A 551 -21.51 -13.10 6.89
N LEU A 552 -22.59 -13.82 7.18
CA LEU A 552 -23.86 -13.74 6.46
C LEU A 552 -24.97 -13.19 7.36
N SER A 553 -25.80 -12.28 6.83
CA SER A 553 -26.99 -11.77 7.51
C SER A 553 -28.23 -11.72 6.61
N GLY A 554 -29.34 -12.28 7.09
CA GLY A 554 -30.62 -12.41 6.38
C GLY A 554 -31.46 -11.12 6.40
N GLY A 555 -31.49 -10.43 7.53
CA GLY A 555 -32.14 -9.14 7.64
C GLY A 555 -33.52 -9.23 8.28
N SER A 556 -34.58 -8.97 7.52
CA SER A 556 -35.96 -9.19 7.98
C SER A 556 -36.66 -10.15 7.03
N GLY A 557 -37.50 -11.03 7.54
CA GLY A 557 -38.06 -12.13 6.74
C GLY A 557 -37.75 -13.45 7.41
N ASN A 558 -38.23 -14.56 6.86
CA ASN A 558 -37.87 -15.88 7.35
C ASN A 558 -36.75 -16.43 6.47
N ASP A 559 -35.52 -16.14 6.84
CA ASP A 559 -34.35 -16.36 6.01
C ASP A 559 -33.74 -17.75 6.24
N THR A 560 -33.04 -18.26 5.24
CA THR A 560 -32.20 -19.47 5.34
C THR A 560 -30.76 -19.11 5.01
N LEU A 561 -29.88 -19.23 6.00
CA LEU A 561 -28.45 -18.94 5.86
C LEU A 561 -27.63 -20.22 5.98
N VAL A 562 -26.79 -20.47 4.98
CA VAL A 562 -25.87 -21.61 4.93
C VAL A 562 -24.44 -21.08 4.87
N GLY A 563 -23.67 -21.31 5.94
CA GLY A 563 -22.25 -20.93 6.04
C GLY A 563 -21.40 -21.73 5.05
N GLY A 564 -21.17 -23.01 5.36
CA GLY A 564 -20.52 -23.94 4.45
C GLY A 564 -19.30 -24.57 5.11
N ASN A 565 -18.12 -24.41 4.54
CA ASN A 565 -16.86 -24.91 5.10
C ASN A 565 -16.09 -23.77 5.79
N GLU A 566 -15.23 -24.12 6.75
CA GLU A 566 -14.50 -23.16 7.60
C GLU A 566 -15.39 -22.46 8.65
N ALA A 567 -14.92 -21.39 9.29
CA ALA A 567 -15.56 -20.86 10.49
C ALA A 567 -16.42 -19.62 10.18
N ASP A 568 -17.73 -19.79 10.27
CA ASP A 568 -18.69 -18.79 9.79
C ASP A 568 -19.37 -17.99 10.90
N TYR A 569 -19.93 -16.85 10.51
CA TYR A 569 -20.76 -15.98 11.32
C TYR A 569 -22.12 -15.79 10.65
N LEU A 570 -23.19 -16.35 11.22
CA LEU A 570 -24.54 -16.28 10.65
C LEU A 570 -25.47 -15.48 11.55
N LEU A 571 -26.14 -14.47 10.99
CA LEU A 571 -27.11 -13.60 11.66
C LEU A 571 -28.47 -13.67 10.95
N GLY A 572 -29.48 -14.30 11.54
CA GLY A 572 -30.83 -14.42 10.97
C GLY A 572 -31.47 -13.04 10.79
N GLY A 573 -31.79 -12.41 11.92
CA GLY A 573 -32.34 -11.06 11.96
C GLY A 573 -33.75 -11.04 12.56
N ASP A 574 -34.68 -10.31 11.96
CA ASP A 574 -36.08 -10.29 12.40
C ASP A 574 -36.91 -11.30 11.58
N GLY A 575 -37.44 -12.34 12.21
CA GLY A 575 -38.28 -13.36 11.58
C GLY A 575 -38.00 -14.75 12.13
N ASP A 576 -38.63 -15.78 11.58
CA ASP A 576 -38.40 -17.17 11.98
C ASP A 576 -37.34 -17.77 11.04
N ASP A 577 -36.06 -17.70 11.42
CA ASP A 577 -34.94 -17.99 10.53
C ASP A 577 -34.42 -19.43 10.64
N VAL A 578 -33.74 -19.92 9.59
CA VAL A 578 -33.02 -21.20 9.57
C VAL A 578 -31.53 -20.95 9.37
N LEU A 579 -30.70 -21.35 10.32
CA LEU A 579 -29.24 -21.16 10.23
C LEU A 579 -28.50 -22.50 10.24
N ILE A 580 -27.65 -22.70 9.22
CA ILE A 580 -26.87 -23.92 8.98
C ILE A 580 -25.38 -23.52 8.87
N GLY A 581 -24.57 -23.87 9.88
CA GLY A 581 -23.15 -23.49 9.93
C GLY A 581 -22.30 -24.30 8.95
N GLY A 582 -22.45 -25.63 8.98
CA GLY A 582 -21.66 -26.53 8.15
C GLY A 582 -20.39 -27.02 8.84
N VAL A 583 -19.31 -27.24 8.09
CA VAL A 583 -18.06 -27.79 8.61
C VAL A 583 -17.20 -26.67 9.17
N GLY A 584 -17.26 -26.46 10.48
CA GLY A 584 -16.67 -25.25 10.99
C GLY A 584 -16.56 -25.12 12.48
N GLY A 585 -16.35 -23.88 12.91
CA GLY A 585 -16.36 -23.46 14.30
C GLY A 585 -17.25 -22.23 14.39
N ASP A 586 -18.53 -22.43 14.18
CA ASP A 586 -19.42 -21.38 13.67
C ASP A 586 -20.07 -20.59 14.79
N VAL A 587 -20.53 -19.41 14.45
CA VAL A 587 -21.24 -18.51 15.37
C VAL A 587 -22.58 -18.15 14.78
N PHE A 588 -23.64 -18.56 15.47
CA PHE A 588 -25.01 -18.23 15.14
C PHE A 588 -25.57 -17.12 16.04
N VAL A 589 -26.34 -16.23 15.42
CA VAL A 589 -27.19 -15.24 16.07
C VAL A 589 -28.56 -15.31 15.40
N GLY A 590 -29.58 -15.76 16.12
CA GLY A 590 -30.93 -15.91 15.56
C GLY A 590 -31.58 -14.56 15.31
N GLY A 591 -31.56 -13.70 16.33
CA GLY A 591 -32.24 -12.41 16.31
C GLY A 591 -33.62 -12.50 16.96
N ALA A 592 -34.65 -11.98 16.30
CA ALA A 592 -35.99 -11.86 16.84
C ALA A 592 -36.99 -12.72 16.06
N GLY A 593 -37.43 -13.82 16.67
CA GLY A 593 -38.47 -14.69 16.16
C GLY A 593 -38.26 -16.09 16.70
N ALA A 594 -38.90 -17.09 16.09
CA ALA A 594 -38.71 -18.49 16.44
C ALA A 594 -37.65 -19.12 15.52
N ASP A 595 -36.40 -19.06 15.94
CA ASP A 595 -35.28 -19.43 15.09
C ASP A 595 -34.91 -20.91 15.18
N HIS A 596 -34.39 -21.42 14.08
CA HIS A 596 -34.06 -22.83 13.89
C HIS A 596 -32.58 -23.02 13.53
N PHE A 597 -31.81 -23.47 14.52
CA PHE A 597 -30.39 -23.77 14.36
C PHE A 597 -30.21 -25.25 14.04
N VAL A 598 -29.59 -25.56 12.90
CA VAL A 598 -29.48 -26.94 12.41
C VAL A 598 -28.02 -27.39 12.45
N ILE A 599 -27.77 -28.50 13.13
CA ILE A 599 -26.43 -29.09 13.27
C ILE A 599 -26.42 -30.50 12.70
N HIS A 600 -25.40 -30.82 11.91
CA HIS A 600 -25.26 -32.10 11.24
C HIS A 600 -24.08 -32.92 11.79
N LEU A 601 -24.19 -34.26 11.74
CA LEU A 601 -23.09 -35.12 12.22
C LEU A 601 -21.80 -34.98 11.39
N SER A 602 -21.88 -34.51 10.14
CA SER A 602 -20.71 -34.22 9.28
C SER A 602 -19.76 -33.21 9.90
N ASP A 603 -20.29 -32.26 10.67
CA ASP A 603 -19.57 -31.13 11.27
C ASP A 603 -18.52 -31.64 12.27
N VAL A 604 -18.68 -32.88 12.75
CA VAL A 604 -17.74 -33.58 13.64
C VAL A 604 -16.44 -34.02 12.95
N GLN A 605 -16.40 -34.12 11.62
CA GLN A 605 -15.24 -34.65 10.86
C GLN A 605 -14.11 -33.61 10.67
N GLY A 606 -14.37 -32.30 10.84
CA GLY A 606 -13.47 -31.18 10.51
C GLY A 606 -12.36 -30.83 11.52
N GLY A 607 -12.28 -31.47 12.69
CA GLY A 607 -11.15 -31.27 13.61
C GLY A 607 -11.39 -30.43 14.86
N GLY A 608 -12.63 -30.29 15.34
CA GLY A 608 -12.91 -30.01 16.75
C GLY A 608 -12.86 -28.55 17.17
N LEU A 609 -13.45 -27.65 16.39
CA LEU A 609 -13.92 -26.36 16.90
C LEU A 609 -15.33 -26.52 17.50
N THR A 610 -15.79 -25.50 18.20
CA THR A 610 -17.03 -25.52 19.01
C THR A 610 -17.93 -24.42 18.52
N ASP A 611 -19.08 -24.80 17.97
CA ASP A 611 -20.04 -23.82 17.48
C ASP A 611 -20.70 -23.10 18.66
N LYS A 612 -21.21 -21.92 18.38
CA LYS A 612 -21.76 -21.03 19.40
C LYS A 612 -23.05 -20.41 18.93
N ILE A 613 -24.09 -20.48 19.76
CA ILE A 613 -25.30 -19.66 19.59
C ILE A 613 -25.24 -18.54 20.62
N ARG A 614 -25.39 -17.29 20.20
CA ARG A 614 -25.18 -16.13 21.10
C ARG A 614 -26.43 -15.68 21.86
N ASP A 615 -27.62 -15.87 21.30
CA ASP A 615 -28.85 -15.21 21.74
C ASP A 615 -30.07 -16.14 21.85
N PHE A 616 -29.85 -17.45 21.92
CA PHE A 616 -30.90 -18.48 21.97
C PHE A 616 -32.04 -18.17 22.98
N ASP A 617 -33.25 -17.90 22.49
CA ASP A 617 -34.46 -17.73 23.27
C ASP A 617 -35.13 -19.08 23.53
N THR A 618 -34.97 -19.59 24.74
CA THR A 618 -35.57 -20.87 25.17
C THR A 618 -37.10 -20.96 25.06
N SER A 619 -37.81 -19.85 24.85
CA SER A 619 -39.26 -19.84 24.71
C SER A 619 -39.76 -20.00 23.28
N GLU A 620 -38.92 -19.73 22.28
CA GLU A 620 -39.29 -19.71 20.86
C GLU A 620 -38.33 -20.57 20.01
N ASP A 621 -37.02 -20.56 20.29
CA ASP A 621 -35.98 -21.17 19.46
C ASP A 621 -35.83 -22.69 19.62
N VAL A 622 -35.32 -23.29 18.55
CA VAL A 622 -35.09 -24.72 18.41
C VAL A 622 -33.69 -25.02 17.90
N LEU A 623 -33.05 -26.00 18.52
CA LEU A 623 -31.81 -26.62 18.06
C LEU A 623 -32.09 -28.03 17.52
N GLU A 624 -31.84 -28.25 16.23
CA GLU A 624 -32.00 -29.55 15.58
C GLU A 624 -30.66 -30.28 15.43
N PHE A 625 -30.63 -31.52 15.89
CA PHE A 625 -29.52 -32.45 15.68
C PHE A 625 -29.88 -33.49 14.62
N ARG A 626 -29.22 -33.42 13.46
CA ARG A 626 -29.43 -34.33 12.33
C ARG A 626 -28.39 -35.44 12.28
N GLN A 627 -28.84 -36.68 12.11
CA GLN A 627 -28.00 -37.89 11.99
C GLN A 627 -27.16 -38.24 13.24
N PHE A 628 -27.36 -37.55 14.36
CA PHE A 628 -26.76 -37.92 15.64
C PHE A 628 -27.39 -39.21 16.19
N ASN A 629 -26.63 -39.96 17.00
CA ASN A 629 -27.16 -41.14 17.70
C ASN A 629 -28.14 -40.76 18.80
N ALA A 630 -28.08 -39.51 19.30
CA ALA A 630 -29.03 -39.00 20.27
C ALA A 630 -30.41 -38.81 19.63
N GLN A 631 -31.45 -39.11 20.41
CA GLN A 631 -32.85 -39.15 19.97
C GLN A 631 -33.78 -38.36 20.88
N SER A 632 -33.21 -37.74 21.93
CA SER A 632 -33.93 -36.91 22.89
C SER A 632 -32.95 -36.06 23.68
N MET A 633 -33.43 -34.98 24.31
CA MET A 633 -32.61 -34.11 25.16
C MET A 633 -31.93 -34.91 26.28
N SER A 634 -32.58 -35.99 26.76
CA SER A 634 -32.05 -36.84 27.83
C SER A 634 -30.75 -37.58 27.48
N GLU A 635 -30.40 -37.63 26.19
CA GLU A 635 -29.19 -38.28 25.67
C GLU A 635 -28.06 -37.29 25.40
N LEU A 636 -28.31 -35.98 25.54
CA LEU A 636 -27.30 -34.93 25.46
C LEU A 636 -26.53 -34.79 26.78
N GLU A 637 -25.21 -34.57 26.71
CA GLU A 637 -24.44 -34.15 27.87
C GLU A 637 -24.47 -32.62 28.01
N LEU A 638 -25.21 -32.12 29.00
CA LEU A 638 -25.35 -30.68 29.27
C LEU A 638 -24.52 -30.24 30.48
N TYR A 639 -23.69 -29.22 30.28
CA TYR A 639 -22.85 -28.63 31.33
C TYR A 639 -23.14 -27.13 31.48
N ASP A 640 -23.65 -26.73 32.65
CA ASP A 640 -23.84 -25.32 33.02
C ASP A 640 -22.50 -24.66 33.35
N TYR A 641 -22.17 -23.58 32.64
CA TYR A 641 -21.02 -22.71 32.90
C TYR A 641 -21.52 -21.34 33.39
N PRO A 642 -21.46 -21.07 34.71
CA PRO A 642 -22.03 -19.86 35.29
C PRO A 642 -21.47 -18.58 34.65
N ASN A 643 -22.37 -17.70 34.20
CA ASN A 643 -22.08 -16.43 33.49
C ASN A 643 -21.46 -16.60 32.09
N VAL A 644 -21.55 -17.80 31.50
CA VAL A 644 -21.12 -18.07 30.12
C VAL A 644 -22.27 -18.68 29.31
N GLY A 645 -22.93 -19.72 29.81
CA GLY A 645 -24.04 -20.39 29.11
C GLY A 645 -24.06 -21.90 29.37
N VAL A 646 -24.68 -22.66 28.46
CA VAL A 646 -24.75 -24.13 28.52
C VAL A 646 -23.89 -24.73 27.42
N VAL A 647 -22.95 -25.61 27.79
CA VAL A 647 -22.20 -26.42 26.83
C VAL A 647 -22.92 -27.74 26.62
N LEU A 648 -23.23 -28.03 25.36
CA LEU A 648 -23.79 -29.30 24.90
C LEU A 648 -22.72 -30.18 24.29
N ARG A 649 -22.80 -31.49 24.55
CA ARG A 649 -21.98 -32.49 23.89
C ARG A 649 -22.78 -33.71 23.49
N VAL A 650 -22.57 -34.17 22.26
CA VAL A 650 -23.23 -35.35 21.68
C VAL A 650 -22.35 -35.93 20.57
N ASP A 651 -22.15 -37.25 20.55
CA ASP A 651 -21.35 -37.98 19.53
C ASP A 651 -19.99 -37.39 19.13
N GLY A 652 -19.34 -36.63 20.02
CA GLY A 652 -18.05 -35.98 19.77
C GLY A 652 -18.15 -34.51 19.34
N TYR A 653 -19.35 -34.04 18.98
CA TYR A 653 -19.67 -32.65 18.76
C TYR A 653 -19.76 -31.88 20.08
N THR A 654 -19.34 -30.61 20.07
CA THR A 654 -19.46 -29.68 21.21
C THR A 654 -19.99 -28.35 20.72
N MET A 655 -21.01 -27.81 21.40
CA MET A 655 -21.55 -26.48 21.16
C MET A 655 -21.67 -25.71 22.48
N LEU A 656 -21.52 -24.38 22.43
CA LEU A 656 -21.87 -23.46 23.50
C LEU A 656 -23.13 -22.68 23.12
N VAL A 657 -24.21 -22.87 23.86
CA VAL A 657 -25.36 -21.95 23.83
C VAL A 657 -25.09 -20.88 24.87
N GLN A 658 -24.63 -19.72 24.41
CA GLN A 658 -24.20 -18.63 25.26
C GLN A 658 -25.41 -18.01 25.97
N GLU A 659 -25.19 -17.56 27.20
CA GLU A 659 -26.19 -16.93 28.07
C GLU A 659 -27.41 -17.77 28.45
N ALA A 660 -27.62 -18.93 27.82
CA ALA A 660 -28.66 -19.87 28.20
C ALA A 660 -28.50 -20.37 29.64
N VAL A 661 -29.64 -20.57 30.31
CA VAL A 661 -29.73 -21.13 31.66
C VAL A 661 -30.19 -22.58 31.55
N LEU A 662 -29.40 -23.52 32.07
CA LEU A 662 -29.69 -24.97 31.97
C LEU A 662 -31.10 -25.38 32.48
N GLY A 663 -31.65 -24.62 33.44
CA GLY A 663 -32.99 -24.88 33.98
C GLY A 663 -34.15 -24.41 33.09
N GLU A 664 -33.87 -23.63 32.05
CA GLU A 664 -34.85 -23.04 31.13
C GLU A 664 -34.95 -23.83 29.82
N LEU A 665 -33.91 -24.57 29.44
CA LEU A 665 -33.94 -25.52 28.33
C LEU A 665 -34.90 -26.69 28.61
N THR A 666 -35.75 -27.00 27.63
CA THR A 666 -36.73 -28.10 27.70
C THR A 666 -36.64 -29.00 26.46
N GLU A 667 -37.29 -30.16 26.49
CA GLU A 667 -37.40 -31.05 25.31
C GLU A 667 -38.04 -30.36 24.09
N ALA A 668 -38.74 -29.22 24.25
CA ALA A 668 -39.29 -28.48 23.13
C ALA A 668 -38.22 -27.70 22.33
N ASN A 669 -37.07 -27.40 22.95
CA ASN A 669 -35.96 -26.69 22.30
C ASN A 669 -35.05 -27.62 21.48
N PHE A 670 -35.30 -28.94 21.49
CA PHE A 670 -34.43 -29.91 20.84
C PHE A 670 -35.22 -30.78 19.88
N LEU A 671 -34.79 -30.79 18.62
CA LEU A 671 -35.25 -31.74 17.62
C LEU A 671 -34.13 -32.73 17.29
N PHE A 672 -34.54 -33.98 17.01
CA PHE A 672 -33.65 -35.05 16.59
C PHE A 672 -34.26 -35.74 15.39
N SER A 673 -33.49 -35.88 14.32
CA SER A 673 -33.94 -36.50 13.08
C SER A 673 -32.94 -37.56 12.58
N ASP A 674 -33.46 -38.79 12.41
CA ASP A 674 -32.76 -39.98 11.90
C ASP A 674 -32.90 -40.10 10.38
N GLU A 675 -33.85 -39.36 9.82
CA GLU A 675 -34.17 -39.29 8.40
C GLU A 675 -33.33 -38.16 7.79
N ALA A 676 -32.68 -38.43 6.65
CA ALA A 676 -32.23 -37.35 5.78
C ALA A 676 -33.46 -36.49 5.46
N TYR A 677 -33.47 -35.24 5.93
CA TYR A 677 -34.66 -34.42 5.87
C TYR A 677 -34.91 -33.96 4.43
N ALA A 678 -35.91 -34.59 3.81
CA ALA A 678 -36.79 -33.96 2.85
C ALA A 678 -37.65 -32.93 3.60
N VAL A 679 -37.49 -31.64 3.27
CA VAL A 679 -38.39 -30.60 3.79
C VAL A 679 -39.75 -30.78 3.15
N ALA A 680 -40.73 -31.26 3.93
CA ALA A 680 -42.12 -31.27 3.52
C ALA A 680 -42.99 -30.75 4.68
N ASP A 681 -43.19 -29.44 4.75
CA ASP A 681 -44.54 -28.86 4.64
C ASP A 681 -44.50 -27.34 4.40
N THR A 682 -45.26 -26.91 3.38
CA THR A 682 -45.77 -25.56 3.10
C THR A 682 -44.77 -24.42 2.83
N TYR A 683 -44.17 -24.37 1.63
CA TYR A 683 -44.20 -23.27 0.64
C TYR A 683 -43.65 -23.83 -0.70
N GLU A 684 -43.98 -23.24 -1.86
CA GLU A 684 -44.02 -23.89 -3.18
C GLU A 684 -42.67 -24.12 -3.92
N THR A 685 -41.55 -24.28 -3.21
CA THR A 685 -40.29 -24.78 -3.79
C THR A 685 -39.70 -25.83 -2.85
N THR A 686 -39.48 -27.05 -3.34
CA THR A 686 -38.95 -28.14 -2.52
C THR A 686 -37.43 -28.22 -2.70
N GLU A 687 -36.69 -27.67 -1.75
CA GLU A 687 -35.23 -27.75 -1.73
C GLU A 687 -34.73 -29.00 -1.00
N PHE A 688 -33.72 -29.69 -1.55
CA PHE A 688 -33.16 -30.94 -1.06
C PHE A 688 -31.63 -30.93 -1.08
N ILE A 689 -31.01 -31.17 0.07
CA ILE A 689 -29.56 -31.37 0.17
C ILE A 689 -29.32 -32.86 0.48
N LEU A 690 -28.51 -33.53 -0.36
CA LEU A 690 -28.16 -34.94 -0.20
C LEU A 690 -26.81 -35.09 0.51
N THR A 691 -26.36 -36.33 0.67
CA THR A 691 -25.15 -36.67 1.43
C THR A 691 -23.92 -36.66 0.54
N SER A 692 -22.73 -36.63 1.14
CA SER A 692 -21.45 -36.68 0.39
C SER A 692 -21.10 -38.09 -0.13
N GLY A 693 -22.07 -38.93 -0.47
CA GLY A 693 -21.83 -40.22 -1.10
C GLY A 693 -22.94 -40.59 -2.07
N ALA A 694 -22.68 -41.52 -2.98
CA ALA A 694 -23.59 -41.88 -4.08
C ALA A 694 -25.08 -42.00 -3.68
N ASP A 695 -25.83 -40.97 -4.04
CA ASP A 695 -27.20 -40.72 -3.67
C ASP A 695 -28.18 -40.93 -4.82
N ARG A 696 -29.45 -41.09 -4.44
CA ARG A 696 -30.54 -41.30 -5.39
C ARG A 696 -31.73 -40.48 -4.95
N TRP A 697 -31.92 -39.34 -5.58
CA TRP A 697 -33.04 -38.46 -5.33
C TRP A 697 -34.02 -38.49 -6.49
N LYS A 698 -35.32 -38.52 -6.16
CA LYS A 698 -36.38 -38.58 -7.16
C LYS A 698 -37.69 -37.99 -6.66
N THR A 699 -38.26 -37.05 -7.41
CA THR A 699 -39.66 -36.64 -7.29
C THR A 699 -40.47 -36.87 -8.58
N GLN A 700 -41.79 -36.74 -8.49
CA GLN A 700 -42.78 -36.99 -9.57
C GLN A 700 -43.92 -35.96 -9.55
N ASP A 701 -43.78 -34.88 -8.78
CA ASP A 701 -44.69 -33.75 -8.83
C ASP A 701 -44.37 -32.84 -10.03
N ASN A 702 -45.12 -31.75 -10.15
CA ASN A 702 -44.92 -30.73 -11.19
C ASN A 702 -44.49 -29.40 -10.53
N ASN A 703 -43.75 -29.49 -9.43
CA ASN A 703 -43.35 -28.35 -8.62
C ASN A 703 -41.85 -28.15 -8.80
N ASP A 704 -41.42 -26.89 -8.74
CA ASP A 704 -40.02 -26.52 -8.84
C ASP A 704 -39.25 -27.11 -7.65
N ALA A 705 -38.15 -27.80 -7.95
CA ALA A 705 -37.27 -28.44 -6.98
C ALA A 705 -35.83 -27.94 -7.13
N THR A 706 -35.20 -27.66 -5.99
CA THR A 706 -33.77 -27.33 -5.93
C THR A 706 -33.04 -28.47 -5.24
N VAL A 707 -31.98 -29.01 -5.84
CA VAL A 707 -31.28 -30.20 -5.30
C VAL A 707 -29.78 -30.03 -5.36
N TYR A 708 -29.12 -30.26 -4.23
CA TYR A 708 -27.67 -30.28 -4.10
C TYR A 708 -27.22 -31.66 -3.64
N ALA A 709 -26.52 -32.40 -4.49
CA ALA A 709 -26.16 -33.79 -4.21
C ALA A 709 -24.80 -33.90 -3.50
N GLY A 710 -23.82 -33.07 -3.87
CA GLY A 710 -22.55 -32.96 -3.16
C GLY A 710 -21.49 -33.85 -3.80
N ALA A 711 -20.79 -34.66 -3.01
CA ALA A 711 -19.77 -35.57 -3.56
C ALA A 711 -20.33 -36.99 -3.72
N GLY A 712 -19.93 -37.70 -4.77
CA GLY A 712 -20.31 -39.09 -4.99
C GLY A 712 -21.12 -39.27 -6.26
N ALA A 713 -21.10 -40.48 -6.84
CA ALA A 713 -21.81 -40.74 -8.10
C ALA A 713 -23.34 -40.77 -7.91
N ASP A 714 -23.99 -39.64 -8.18
CA ASP A 714 -25.36 -39.34 -7.80
C ASP A 714 -26.36 -39.54 -8.95
N LEU A 715 -27.63 -39.72 -8.58
CA LEU A 715 -28.75 -39.80 -9.52
C LEU A 715 -29.89 -38.89 -9.06
N LEU A 716 -30.16 -37.85 -9.84
CA LEU A 716 -31.22 -36.87 -9.60
C LEU A 716 -32.33 -37.00 -10.65
N GLU A 717 -33.59 -37.10 -10.22
CA GLU A 717 -34.77 -37.17 -11.10
C GLU A 717 -35.90 -36.25 -10.59
N SER A 718 -36.03 -35.01 -11.08
CA SER A 718 -36.97 -34.01 -10.51
C SER A 718 -38.40 -34.09 -11.03
N GLY A 719 -38.63 -34.47 -12.28
CA GLY A 719 -39.97 -34.77 -12.77
C GLY A 719 -40.60 -33.64 -13.57
N GLY A 720 -41.17 -32.61 -12.96
CA GLY A 720 -41.60 -31.43 -13.68
C GLY A 720 -41.76 -30.22 -12.76
N GLY A 721 -41.85 -29.02 -13.33
CA GLY A 721 -41.44 -27.80 -12.64
C GLY A 721 -40.19 -27.25 -13.33
N ASN A 722 -39.78 -26.04 -12.96
CA ASN A 722 -38.50 -25.47 -13.38
C ASN A 722 -37.47 -25.74 -12.28
N ASP A 723 -36.69 -26.78 -12.45
CA ASP A 723 -35.87 -27.36 -11.39
C ASP A 723 -34.41 -26.86 -11.43
N PHE A 724 -33.77 -26.77 -10.27
CA PHE A 724 -32.34 -26.46 -10.13
C PHE A 724 -31.60 -27.66 -9.57
N LEU A 725 -30.78 -28.33 -10.38
CA LEU A 725 -30.14 -29.60 -10.02
C LEU A 725 -28.63 -29.49 -10.08
N TYR A 726 -27.98 -29.57 -8.91
CA TYR A 726 -26.54 -29.51 -8.71
C TYR A 726 -26.06 -30.87 -8.19
N SER A 727 -25.34 -31.64 -9.01
CA SER A 727 -24.86 -32.96 -8.58
C SER A 727 -23.51 -32.91 -7.87
N GLY A 728 -22.57 -32.07 -8.30
CA GLY A 728 -21.34 -31.79 -7.54
C GLY A 728 -20.14 -32.60 -8.00
N ASP A 729 -19.46 -33.34 -7.13
CA ASP A 729 -18.24 -34.10 -7.48
C ASP A 729 -18.55 -35.57 -7.83
N ASP A 730 -17.73 -36.15 -8.71
CA ASP A 730 -17.79 -37.52 -9.25
C ASP A 730 -18.65 -37.65 -10.53
N ASN A 731 -19.13 -38.85 -10.89
CA ASN A 731 -19.77 -39.07 -12.20
C ASN A 731 -21.27 -39.28 -12.00
N ASP A 732 -22.04 -38.28 -12.37
CA ASP A 732 -23.44 -38.15 -11.97
C ASP A 732 -24.41 -38.39 -13.12
N ALA A 733 -25.69 -38.51 -12.76
CA ALA A 733 -26.79 -38.61 -13.69
C ALA A 733 -27.95 -37.70 -13.27
N ILE A 734 -28.20 -36.65 -14.04
CA ILE A 734 -29.26 -35.67 -13.79
C ILE A 734 -30.37 -35.81 -14.84
N PHE A 735 -31.61 -35.84 -14.36
CA PHE A 735 -32.84 -35.81 -15.15
C PHE A 735 -33.75 -34.71 -14.61
N GLY A 736 -33.86 -33.59 -15.35
CA GLY A 736 -34.77 -32.47 -15.04
C GLY A 736 -36.23 -32.91 -15.19
N GLY A 737 -36.78 -32.82 -16.39
CA GLY A 737 -37.99 -33.53 -16.74
C GLY A 737 -38.93 -32.70 -17.59
N ALA A 738 -39.78 -31.88 -16.99
CA ALA A 738 -40.74 -31.08 -17.74
C ALA A 738 -40.89 -29.70 -17.12
N GLY A 739 -40.49 -28.66 -17.84
CA GLY A 739 -40.30 -27.30 -17.37
C GLY A 739 -38.94 -26.82 -17.87
N ASP A 740 -38.59 -25.58 -17.54
CA ASP A 740 -37.34 -24.95 -17.94
C ASP A 740 -36.31 -25.18 -16.81
N ASP A 741 -35.46 -26.19 -16.96
CA ASP A 741 -34.61 -26.70 -15.87
C ASP A 741 -33.17 -26.16 -15.94
N TYR A 742 -32.51 -25.98 -14.80
CA TYR A 742 -31.09 -25.64 -14.64
C TYR A 742 -30.29 -26.84 -14.12
N LEU A 743 -29.38 -27.37 -14.93
CA LEU A 743 -28.65 -28.61 -14.65
C LEU A 743 -27.15 -28.38 -14.61
N ASP A 744 -26.55 -28.68 -13.46
CA ASP A 744 -25.14 -28.50 -13.17
C ASP A 744 -24.53 -29.81 -12.66
N GLY A 745 -23.65 -30.38 -13.48
CA GLY A 745 -22.97 -31.65 -13.20
C GLY A 745 -21.83 -31.53 -12.20
N GLY A 746 -21.22 -30.35 -12.07
CA GLY A 746 -20.01 -30.16 -11.28
C GLY A 746 -18.77 -30.91 -11.83
N THR A 747 -17.89 -31.42 -10.96
CA THR A 747 -16.63 -32.06 -11.38
C THR A 747 -16.87 -33.53 -11.71
N GLY A 748 -16.63 -33.95 -12.95
CA GLY A 748 -17.10 -35.30 -13.29
C GLY A 748 -17.02 -35.73 -14.73
N SER A 749 -17.73 -36.81 -15.04
CA SER A 749 -18.15 -37.08 -16.41
C SER A 749 -19.61 -37.47 -16.36
N ASP A 750 -20.44 -36.46 -16.55
CA ASP A 750 -21.83 -36.49 -16.11
C ASP A 750 -22.80 -36.79 -17.24
N TYR A 751 -23.96 -37.32 -16.87
CA TYR A 751 -25.05 -37.61 -17.78
C TYR A 751 -26.22 -36.65 -17.51
N LEU A 752 -26.38 -35.64 -18.35
CA LEU A 752 -27.40 -34.61 -18.19
C LEU A 752 -28.54 -34.80 -19.21
N THR A 753 -29.78 -34.76 -18.73
CA THR A 753 -31.00 -34.85 -19.54
C THR A 753 -31.99 -33.80 -19.05
N GLY A 754 -32.25 -32.77 -19.86
CA GLY A 754 -33.12 -31.64 -19.47
C GLY A 754 -34.59 -32.01 -19.57
N GLY A 755 -34.99 -32.69 -20.65
CA GLY A 755 -36.35 -33.16 -20.83
C GLY A 755 -37.18 -32.24 -21.73
N ALA A 756 -38.28 -31.69 -21.21
CA ALA A 756 -39.24 -30.92 -22.00
C ALA A 756 -39.41 -29.50 -21.46
N GLY A 757 -38.76 -28.54 -22.11
CA GLY A 757 -38.82 -27.11 -21.83
C GLY A 757 -37.56 -26.47 -22.40
N ALA A 758 -37.28 -25.22 -22.04
CA ALA A 758 -36.05 -24.53 -22.39
C ALA A 758 -35.03 -24.69 -21.26
N ASP A 759 -34.18 -25.70 -21.39
CA ASP A 759 -33.26 -26.11 -20.32
C ASP A 759 -31.89 -25.43 -20.44
N ILE A 760 -31.21 -25.24 -19.30
CA ILE A 760 -29.85 -24.70 -19.19
C ILE A 760 -28.93 -25.80 -18.65
N PHE A 761 -27.89 -26.14 -19.42
CA PHE A 761 -26.82 -27.05 -18.99
C PHE A 761 -25.54 -26.28 -18.74
N VAL A 762 -24.99 -26.40 -17.54
CA VAL A 762 -23.93 -25.52 -17.04
C VAL A 762 -22.60 -26.26 -17.03
N PHE A 763 -21.56 -25.58 -17.51
CA PHE A 763 -20.19 -26.06 -17.47
C PHE A 763 -19.26 -24.91 -17.09
N ARG A 764 -18.32 -25.17 -16.19
CA ARG A 764 -17.34 -24.21 -15.66
C ARG A 764 -15.91 -24.70 -15.84
N ALA A 765 -14.96 -23.77 -15.80
CA ALA A 765 -13.54 -24.08 -15.93
C ALA A 765 -13.00 -24.91 -14.75
N SER A 766 -13.69 -24.86 -13.60
CA SER A 766 -13.41 -25.65 -12.39
C SER A 766 -13.84 -27.12 -12.51
N ASP A 767 -14.68 -27.47 -13.48
CA ASP A 767 -15.32 -28.79 -13.62
C ASP A 767 -14.34 -29.80 -14.22
N VAL A 768 -13.11 -29.86 -13.70
CA VAL A 768 -12.09 -30.82 -14.11
C VAL A 768 -12.05 -31.94 -13.08
N ASP A 769 -12.24 -33.19 -13.52
CA ASP A 769 -12.20 -34.37 -12.65
C ASP A 769 -10.84 -34.44 -11.95
N ASN A 770 -10.86 -34.26 -10.63
CA ASN A 770 -9.68 -34.28 -9.77
C ASN A 770 -8.89 -35.60 -9.84
N ALA A 771 -9.52 -36.71 -10.26
CA ALA A 771 -8.88 -38.02 -10.37
C ALA A 771 -8.19 -38.27 -11.73
N THR A 772 -8.75 -37.77 -12.83
CA THR A 772 -8.24 -38.04 -14.19
C THR A 772 -7.66 -36.83 -14.91
N GLY A 773 -7.95 -35.62 -14.42
CA GLY A 773 -7.58 -34.34 -15.05
C GLY A 773 -8.28 -34.10 -16.38
N LEU A 774 -9.35 -34.86 -16.68
CA LEU A 774 -10.13 -34.76 -17.91
C LEU A 774 -11.62 -34.93 -17.61
N THR A 775 -12.51 -34.14 -18.22
CA THR A 775 -13.97 -34.31 -18.12
C THR A 775 -14.66 -34.47 -19.45
N GLY A 776 -15.78 -35.17 -19.41
CA GLY A 776 -16.41 -35.80 -20.56
C GLY A 776 -17.92 -35.88 -20.44
N ASP A 777 -18.58 -34.75 -20.27
CA ASP A 777 -20.01 -34.70 -19.99
C ASP A 777 -20.86 -34.96 -21.22
N ILE A 778 -22.03 -35.54 -20.99
CA ILE A 778 -22.93 -36.01 -22.03
C ILE A 778 -24.31 -35.42 -21.82
N VAL A 779 -24.71 -34.50 -22.71
CA VAL A 779 -26.07 -33.96 -22.78
C VAL A 779 -26.88 -34.78 -23.79
N ARG A 780 -28.01 -35.34 -23.36
CA ARG A 780 -28.67 -36.44 -24.08
C ARG A 780 -29.83 -36.04 -24.99
N ASP A 781 -30.47 -34.92 -24.74
CA ASP A 781 -31.70 -34.49 -25.42
C ASP A 781 -31.73 -33.01 -25.81
N PHE A 782 -30.57 -32.35 -25.87
CA PHE A 782 -30.42 -30.95 -26.22
C PHE A 782 -31.23 -30.53 -27.46
N THR A 783 -32.17 -29.61 -27.30
CA THR A 783 -33.05 -29.10 -28.34
C THR A 783 -32.54 -27.77 -28.88
N VAL A 784 -32.01 -27.78 -30.10
CA VAL A 784 -31.42 -26.58 -30.74
C VAL A 784 -32.43 -25.45 -30.86
N GLY A 785 -32.11 -24.31 -30.25
CA GLY A 785 -32.92 -23.09 -30.30
C GLY A 785 -34.01 -23.00 -29.22
N GLU A 786 -34.04 -23.97 -28.31
CA GLU A 786 -34.85 -24.00 -27.09
C GLU A 786 -33.90 -24.03 -25.89
N ASP A 787 -33.02 -25.03 -25.84
CA ASP A 787 -32.06 -25.23 -24.75
C ASP A 787 -30.79 -24.39 -24.92
N VAL A 788 -30.10 -24.17 -23.81
CA VAL A 788 -28.88 -23.37 -23.69
C VAL A 788 -27.78 -24.20 -23.05
N ILE A 789 -26.56 -24.10 -23.60
CA ILE A 789 -25.35 -24.52 -22.91
C ILE A 789 -24.69 -23.26 -22.34
N GLU A 790 -24.59 -23.20 -21.02
CA GLU A 790 -23.92 -22.11 -20.30
C GLU A 790 -22.44 -22.45 -20.07
N MET A 791 -21.56 -21.52 -20.49
CA MET A 791 -20.10 -21.63 -20.36
C MET A 791 -19.50 -20.30 -19.89
N SER A 792 -20.25 -19.56 -19.07
CA SER A 792 -19.77 -18.32 -18.46
C SER A 792 -18.53 -18.63 -17.59
N GLY A 793 -17.48 -17.80 -17.67
CA GLY A 793 -16.22 -18.00 -16.95
C GLY A 793 -15.05 -18.61 -17.74
N PHE A 794 -15.27 -19.14 -18.95
CA PHE A 794 -14.18 -19.63 -19.81
C PHE A 794 -13.43 -18.54 -20.61
N GLY A 795 -13.89 -17.29 -20.54
CA GLY A 795 -13.30 -16.17 -21.29
C GLY A 795 -13.56 -16.21 -22.81
N PHE A 796 -14.47 -17.06 -23.29
CA PHE A 796 -14.87 -17.07 -24.70
C PHE A 796 -15.68 -15.83 -25.03
N THR A 797 -15.38 -15.24 -26.18
CA THR A 797 -16.05 -14.01 -26.66
C THR A 797 -16.86 -14.27 -27.93
N SER A 798 -16.69 -15.44 -28.54
CA SER A 798 -17.41 -15.89 -29.73
C SER A 798 -17.45 -17.41 -29.81
N ILE A 799 -18.45 -17.96 -30.51
CA ILE A 799 -18.55 -19.39 -30.84
C ILE A 799 -17.34 -19.91 -31.65
N ASP A 800 -16.61 -19.02 -32.32
CA ASP A 800 -15.39 -19.36 -33.05
C ASP A 800 -14.23 -19.79 -32.13
N ASP A 801 -14.32 -19.49 -30.84
CA ASP A 801 -13.33 -19.90 -29.83
C ASP A 801 -13.47 -21.41 -29.48
N LEU A 802 -14.60 -22.03 -29.85
CA LEU A 802 -14.91 -23.44 -29.59
C LEU A 802 -14.59 -24.34 -30.80
N GLN A 803 -14.11 -25.56 -30.53
CA GLN A 803 -13.87 -26.56 -31.57
C GLN A 803 -14.97 -27.62 -31.59
N PHE A 804 -15.67 -27.73 -32.71
CA PHE A 804 -16.72 -28.72 -32.90
C PHE A 804 -16.25 -29.90 -33.76
N PHE A 805 -16.51 -31.13 -33.31
CA PHE A 805 -16.30 -32.34 -34.11
C PHE A 805 -17.58 -33.15 -34.21
N LYS A 806 -18.03 -33.40 -35.44
CA LYS A 806 -19.26 -34.17 -35.70
C LYS A 806 -18.92 -35.62 -36.02
N PHE A 807 -19.55 -36.55 -35.32
CA PHE A 807 -19.41 -37.99 -35.61
C PHE A 807 -20.74 -38.72 -35.47
N SER A 808 -21.15 -39.39 -36.56
CA SER A 808 -22.48 -40.01 -36.68
C SER A 808 -23.61 -38.99 -36.47
N ASN A 809 -24.42 -39.15 -35.43
CA ASN A 809 -25.53 -38.24 -35.10
C ASN A 809 -25.19 -37.34 -33.90
N ASN A 810 -23.93 -37.29 -33.44
CA ASN A 810 -23.54 -36.54 -32.25
C ASN A 810 -22.57 -35.41 -32.60
N THR A 811 -22.56 -34.39 -31.75
CA THR A 811 -21.62 -33.27 -31.83
C THR A 811 -20.76 -33.24 -30.56
N PHE A 812 -19.44 -33.20 -30.73
CA PHE A 812 -18.47 -32.99 -29.65
C PHE A 812 -18.06 -31.52 -29.64
N VAL A 813 -18.10 -30.90 -28.46
CA VAL A 813 -17.62 -29.54 -28.20
C VAL A 813 -16.35 -29.67 -27.36
N TYR A 814 -15.21 -29.30 -27.95
CA TYR A 814 -13.93 -29.26 -27.24
C TYR A 814 -13.73 -27.86 -26.72
N ILE A 815 -13.72 -27.73 -25.39
CA ILE A 815 -13.58 -26.47 -24.67
C ILE A 815 -12.08 -26.14 -24.52
N ASN A 816 -11.30 -27.09 -24.01
CA ASN A 816 -9.85 -26.99 -23.87
C ASN A 816 -9.20 -28.39 -24.00
N MET A 817 -7.94 -28.57 -23.56
CA MET A 817 -7.27 -29.89 -23.63
C MET A 817 -7.79 -30.89 -22.58
N GLU A 818 -8.61 -30.42 -21.64
CA GLU A 818 -9.00 -31.14 -20.42
C GLU A 818 -10.51 -31.43 -20.40
N GLN A 819 -11.36 -30.59 -20.99
CA GLN A 819 -12.82 -30.73 -20.93
C GLN A 819 -13.46 -30.89 -22.32
N THR A 820 -14.39 -31.83 -22.45
CA THR A 820 -15.15 -32.10 -23.69
C THR A 820 -16.62 -32.37 -23.38
N ILE A 821 -17.54 -31.72 -24.09
CA ILE A 821 -18.98 -32.00 -24.02
C ILE A 821 -19.41 -32.81 -25.24
N LEU A 822 -20.24 -33.83 -25.02
CA LEU A 822 -20.92 -34.58 -26.07
C LEU A 822 -22.42 -34.25 -26.08
N LEU A 823 -22.88 -33.65 -27.17
CA LEU A 823 -24.31 -33.50 -27.47
C LEU A 823 -24.79 -34.73 -28.27
N GLU A 824 -25.54 -35.61 -27.61
CA GLU A 824 -26.06 -36.84 -28.22
C GLU A 824 -27.22 -36.54 -29.18
N GLY A 825 -27.21 -37.11 -30.39
CA GLY A 825 -28.35 -37.01 -31.30
C GLY A 825 -28.50 -35.69 -32.07
N ILE A 826 -27.59 -34.73 -31.89
CA ILE A 826 -27.59 -33.42 -32.57
C ILE A 826 -26.55 -33.37 -33.70
N PRO A 827 -26.93 -33.60 -34.97
CA PRO A 827 -26.00 -33.56 -36.11
C PRO A 827 -25.69 -32.14 -36.59
N ASP A 828 -26.53 -31.16 -36.26
CA ASP A 828 -26.40 -29.75 -36.64
C ASP A 828 -26.70 -28.85 -35.42
N ALA A 829 -25.75 -28.85 -34.47
CA ALA A 829 -25.60 -27.79 -33.47
C ALA A 829 -24.91 -26.57 -34.13
#